data_AF-A0A3A4V6R9-F1
#
_entry.id   AF-A0A3A4V6R9-F1
#
_cell.length_a   1.000
_cell.length_b   1.000
_cell.length_c   1.000
_cell.angle_alpha   90.00
_cell.angle_beta   90.00
_cell.angle_gamma   90.00
#
_symmetry.space_group_name_H-M   'P 1'
#
loop_
_entity.id
_entity.type
_entity.pdbx_description
1 polymer ?
#
loop_
_entity_poly.entity_id
_entity_poly.type
_entity_poly.pdbx_seq_one_letter_code
_entity_poly.pdbx_strand_id
1 'polypeptide(L)'
;MVKSTDYVVWLSEVDKEDTLHVGGKGANLGEMIKAKFPVPPGFVVTSNAYYKFIEDNKLDIKMKHLMGSVNYDDSKSIEKASIAIKKLILTSPVPKEIVKPIFDYYKKMGSFFKEPLVAIRSSATAEDSKDASFAGQQETYLNVKGESAVIEKIREAWASLFETRAVFYRHESKMDVLKAGIALVVQKMIESETSGVMFTIDPVTNDKSKVIIEAIYGLGEYIVQGKVNPDHYEVDKKTHHITNSRIAIQDVMLKKIGRENREVKVPGRWKKKQRLQNNSIIELAKIGQEIEKHYYFPQDIEWAKEKGKMYIVQTRPITTIGQIKSKAEEKDQSSKLGHPILIGDPASPGIGVGPVKILTSPKDIHKVLQGDILVAPYTNPDYVPAMKKAAAIVTERGGRTSHAAIVSREFGIPAVVGVPNAIKTVKDGDVISVNGKTGEIYKGSVLTQEINSKVHPQIMIKTQTKVYVNLAEPELAQKIAAQNVDGVGLLRAEFMIAEIGTHPRMLIAEKKEKIFIEKLTEGISTICKAFYPRPVLYRATDFKTNEYRNLKGGIHYEPIEPNPMLGFRGAYRYINDSRVFELELETIKIIRNKMGLNNLNLMIPFVRTVKELEKVKKLISAADLKRSTHFKLFMMVEIPSNVILIDDFIEAGIDGVSIGSNDLTMLILGIDRDNQTVAEEFDERNEAVMWALEKVIRACKKHNISSSICGQAPSTYPELVEKLVDWGITSVSVSPDAIDTTRNNIYKIEKKH
;
A
#
# COMPACT_ATOMS: atom_id res chain seq x y z
N MET A 1 24.06 11.78 19.35
CA MET A 1 22.90 12.28 20.09
C MET A 1 22.76 13.75 19.84
N VAL A 2 21.83 14.10 18.95
CA VAL A 2 21.39 15.48 18.73
C VAL A 2 20.69 15.96 20.01
N LYS A 3 21.10 17.10 20.58
CA LYS A 3 20.39 17.66 21.73
C LYS A 3 19.11 18.36 21.25
N SER A 4 18.08 18.43 22.09
CA SER A 4 16.83 19.13 21.78
C SER A 4 17.01 20.61 21.43
N THR A 5 18.17 21.19 21.76
CA THR A 5 18.53 22.59 21.49
C THR A 5 19.27 22.83 20.18
N ASP A 6 19.69 21.77 19.47
CA ASP A 6 20.52 21.92 18.28
C ASP A 6 19.68 22.24 17.04
N TYR A 7 19.95 23.38 16.39
CA TYR A 7 19.26 23.82 15.17
C TYR A 7 19.90 23.29 13.88
N VAL A 8 21.20 23.00 13.93
CA VAL A 8 21.99 22.53 12.78
C VAL A 8 22.98 21.47 13.25
N VAL A 9 23.06 20.36 12.53
CA VAL A 9 23.94 19.22 12.86
C VAL A 9 24.58 18.64 11.59
N TRP A 10 25.81 18.11 11.67
CA TRP A 10 26.42 17.48 10.50
C TRP A 10 25.72 16.16 10.19
N LEU A 11 25.59 15.81 8.91
CA LEU A 11 25.06 14.48 8.55
C LEU A 11 25.93 13.35 9.14
N SER A 12 27.25 13.56 9.29
CA SER A 12 28.14 12.58 9.90
C SER A 12 27.92 12.36 11.40
N GLU A 13 27.16 13.23 12.07
CA GLU A 13 26.91 13.18 13.52
C GLU A 13 25.60 12.46 13.87
N VAL A 14 24.73 12.22 12.88
CA VAL A 14 23.37 11.68 13.09
C VAL A 14 23.23 10.25 12.59
N ASP A 15 22.23 9.54 13.10
CA ASP A 15 21.82 8.22 12.62
C ASP A 15 20.31 8.01 12.80
N LYS A 16 19.86 6.77 12.59
CA LYS A 16 18.45 6.34 12.71
C LYS A 16 17.78 6.73 14.03
N GLU A 17 18.53 6.87 15.13
CA GLU A 17 17.97 7.24 16.44
C GLU A 17 17.59 8.72 16.51
N ASP A 18 18.10 9.56 15.60
CA ASP A 18 17.84 11.00 15.56
C ASP A 18 16.64 11.38 14.65
N THR A 19 15.88 10.39 14.14
CA THR A 19 14.80 10.58 13.13
C THR A 19 13.79 11.66 13.51
N LEU A 20 13.43 11.80 14.80
CA LEU A 20 12.51 12.83 15.29
C LEU A 20 13.01 14.27 15.06
N HIS A 21 14.34 14.46 14.98
CA HIS A 21 14.96 15.77 14.83
C HIS A 21 15.46 16.05 13.41
N VAL A 22 15.90 15.01 12.68
CA VAL A 22 16.48 15.17 11.34
C VAL A 22 15.61 14.60 10.21
N GLY A 23 14.47 14.00 10.54
CA GLY A 23 13.60 13.29 9.61
C GLY A 23 14.24 12.00 9.07
N GLY A 24 13.44 11.17 8.40
CA GLY A 24 13.89 9.85 7.94
C GLY A 24 15.03 9.93 6.95
N LYS A 25 14.97 10.84 5.96
CA LYS A 25 16.07 11.03 4.98
C LYS A 25 17.38 11.49 5.63
N GLY A 26 17.32 12.44 6.56
CA GLY A 26 18.49 12.97 7.26
C GLY A 26 19.17 11.90 8.10
N ALA A 27 18.37 11.15 8.87
CA ALA A 27 18.84 10.02 9.68
C ALA A 27 19.49 8.93 8.82
N ASN A 28 18.83 8.56 7.72
CA ASN A 28 19.29 7.51 6.82
C ASN A 28 20.59 7.89 6.09
N LEU A 29 20.72 9.14 5.63
CA LEU A 29 21.97 9.64 5.04
C LEU A 29 23.12 9.68 6.05
N GLY A 30 22.83 9.98 7.32
CA GLY A 30 23.84 9.95 8.38
C GLY A 30 24.33 8.53 8.68
N GLU A 31 23.41 7.56 8.76
CA GLU A 31 23.74 6.13 8.89
C GLU A 31 24.64 5.65 7.75
N MET A 32 24.31 6.01 6.51
CA MET A 32 25.13 5.67 5.35
C MET A 32 26.55 6.27 5.40
N ILE A 33 26.70 7.51 5.88
CA ILE A 33 28.01 8.16 6.04
C ILE A 33 28.84 7.44 7.10
N LYS A 34 28.23 7.06 8.23
CA LYS A 34 28.90 6.27 9.28
C LYS A 34 29.35 4.91 8.76
N ALA A 35 28.55 4.29 7.89
CA ALA A 35 28.89 3.05 7.19
C ALA A 35 29.92 3.24 6.04
N LYS A 36 30.45 4.45 5.84
CA LYS A 36 31.47 4.80 4.85
C LYS A 36 31.03 4.65 3.38
N PHE A 37 29.72 4.66 3.11
CA PHE A 37 29.22 4.74 1.74
C PHE A 37 29.50 6.11 1.12
N PRO A 38 29.59 6.21 -0.22
CA PRO A 38 29.97 7.45 -0.89
C PRO A 38 28.80 8.45 -0.94
N VAL A 39 28.39 8.96 0.21
CA VAL A 39 27.34 9.98 0.32
C VAL A 39 27.96 11.37 0.23
N PRO A 40 27.39 12.32 -0.51
CA PRO A 40 27.90 13.68 -0.51
C PRO A 40 27.80 14.32 0.89
N PRO A 41 28.82 15.06 1.34
CA PRO A 41 28.81 15.67 2.67
C PRO A 41 27.74 16.75 2.75
N GLY A 42 27.24 17.00 3.96
CA GLY A 42 26.18 17.96 4.21
C GLY A 42 25.82 18.05 5.69
N PHE A 43 24.83 18.88 5.97
CA PHE A 43 24.27 19.08 7.31
C PHE A 43 22.75 19.07 7.25
N VAL A 44 22.11 18.95 8.42
CA VAL A 44 20.66 19.00 8.57
C VAL A 44 20.29 20.23 9.37
N VAL A 45 19.33 21.00 8.85
CA VAL A 45 18.58 21.99 9.62
C VAL A 45 17.43 21.23 10.29
N THR A 46 17.47 21.14 11.61
CA THR A 46 16.62 20.22 12.38
C THR A 46 15.15 20.70 12.40
N SER A 47 14.23 19.79 12.74
CA SER A 47 12.83 20.13 13.00
C SER A 47 12.67 21.15 14.13
N ASN A 48 13.60 21.18 15.10
CA ASN A 48 13.62 22.18 16.17
C ASN A 48 13.84 23.60 15.62
N ALA A 49 14.65 23.77 14.57
CA ALA A 49 14.83 25.06 13.90
C ALA A 49 13.52 25.54 13.25
N TYR A 50 12.76 24.62 12.65
CA TYR A 50 11.43 24.91 12.13
C TYR A 50 10.47 25.34 13.24
N TYR A 51 10.37 24.58 14.33
CA TYR A 51 9.48 24.91 15.44
C TYR A 51 9.81 26.26 16.08
N LYS A 52 11.11 26.55 16.30
CA LYS A 52 11.56 27.83 16.82
C LYS A 52 11.23 29.00 15.88
N PHE A 53 11.39 28.79 14.57
CA PHE A 53 10.99 29.79 13.57
C PHE A 53 9.48 30.08 13.60
N ILE A 54 8.64 29.06 13.77
CA ILE A 54 7.19 29.21 13.91
C ILE A 54 6.84 29.97 15.20
N GLU A 55 7.46 29.61 16.32
CA GLU A 55 7.24 30.20 17.64
C GLU A 55 7.62 31.70 17.69
N ASP A 56 8.85 32.05 17.30
CA ASP A 56 9.35 33.44 17.37
C ASP A 56 8.53 34.42 16.53
N ASN A 57 7.98 33.92 15.42
CA ASN A 57 7.16 34.71 14.51
C ASN A 57 5.66 34.67 14.85
N LYS A 58 5.27 33.94 15.92
CA LYS A 58 3.89 33.71 16.35
C LYS A 58 3.01 33.21 15.20
N LEU A 59 3.58 32.34 14.37
CA LEU A 59 2.91 31.82 13.18
C LEU A 59 1.88 30.76 13.54
N ASP A 60 2.09 30.02 14.60
CA ASP A 60 1.16 29.04 15.17
C ASP A 60 -0.26 29.59 15.31
N ILE A 61 -0.41 30.76 15.94
CA ILE A 61 -1.72 31.40 16.16
C ILE A 61 -2.36 31.81 14.82
N LYS A 62 -1.57 32.41 13.92
CA LYS A 62 -2.05 32.89 12.62
C LYS A 62 -2.46 31.74 11.70
N MET A 63 -1.65 30.69 11.65
CA MET A 63 -1.92 29.50 10.86
C MET A 63 -3.15 28.76 11.41
N LYS A 64 -3.29 28.65 12.74
CA LYS A 64 -4.48 28.04 13.36
C LYS A 64 -5.76 28.79 13.02
N HIS A 65 -5.72 30.12 12.98
CA HIS A 65 -6.88 30.92 12.56
C HIS A 65 -7.23 30.68 11.08
N LEU A 66 -6.24 30.71 10.19
CA LEU A 66 -6.45 30.45 8.76
C LEU A 66 -7.00 29.04 8.51
N MET A 67 -6.40 28.02 9.12
CA MET A 67 -6.81 26.63 9.00
C MET A 67 -8.17 26.33 9.63
N GLY A 68 -8.55 27.04 10.70
CA GLY A 68 -9.86 26.89 11.34
C GLY A 68 -11.05 27.34 10.48
N SER A 69 -10.79 28.11 9.41
CA SER A 69 -11.81 28.57 8.46
C SER A 69 -11.87 27.76 7.15
N VAL A 70 -11.02 26.75 7.02
CA VAL A 70 -10.92 25.93 5.80
C VAL A 70 -12.10 24.97 5.72
N ASN A 71 -12.78 24.99 4.57
CA ASN A 71 -13.67 23.91 4.16
C ASN A 71 -12.85 22.91 3.35
N TYR A 72 -12.57 21.74 3.93
CA TYR A 72 -11.73 20.72 3.28
C TYR A 72 -12.44 19.99 2.13
N ASP A 73 -13.76 20.14 2.00
CA ASP A 73 -14.52 19.64 0.85
C ASP A 73 -14.49 20.62 -0.35
N ASP A 74 -13.96 21.84 -0.16
CA ASP A 74 -13.78 22.85 -1.22
C ASP A 74 -12.29 23.09 -1.51
N SER A 75 -11.83 22.59 -2.65
CA SER A 75 -10.43 22.74 -3.09
C SER A 75 -9.96 24.19 -3.17
N LYS A 76 -10.85 25.14 -3.48
CA LYS A 76 -10.52 26.58 -3.50
C LYS A 76 -10.33 27.16 -2.11
N SER A 77 -11.03 26.62 -1.11
CA SER A 77 -10.87 27.03 0.29
C SER A 77 -9.51 26.61 0.83
N ILE A 78 -9.10 25.36 0.56
CA ILE A 78 -7.76 24.85 0.92
C ILE A 78 -6.67 25.66 0.21
N GLU A 79 -6.83 25.91 -1.09
CA GLU A 79 -5.85 26.68 -1.88
C GLU A 79 -5.64 28.09 -1.32
N LYS A 80 -6.71 28.80 -0.96
CA LYS A 80 -6.62 30.14 -0.35
C LYS A 80 -5.85 30.13 0.97
N ALA A 81 -6.16 29.18 1.86
CA ALA A 81 -5.46 29.05 3.14
C ALA A 81 -3.98 28.69 2.95
N SER A 82 -3.70 27.74 2.05
CA SER A 82 -2.34 27.36 1.63
C SER A 82 -1.53 28.58 1.15
N ILE A 83 -2.05 29.36 0.20
CA ILE A 83 -1.38 30.57 -0.30
C ILE A 83 -1.11 31.57 0.83
N ALA A 84 -2.09 31.79 1.71
CA ALA A 84 -1.94 32.72 2.83
C ALA A 84 -0.87 32.27 3.83
N ILE A 85 -0.86 30.99 4.21
CA ILE A 85 0.12 30.43 5.15
C ILE A 85 1.53 30.46 4.55
N LYS A 86 1.68 30.03 3.29
CA LYS A 86 2.98 30.10 2.59
C LYS A 86 3.51 31.53 2.55
N LYS A 87 2.66 32.52 2.27
CA LYS A 87 3.06 33.93 2.29
C LYS A 87 3.56 34.35 3.68
N LEU A 88 2.90 33.94 4.77
CA LEU A 88 3.35 34.24 6.14
C LEU A 88 4.73 33.65 6.42
N ILE A 89 4.99 32.40 6.02
CA ILE A 89 6.29 31.76 6.21
C ILE A 89 7.38 32.46 5.39
N LEU A 90 7.12 32.74 4.11
CA LEU A 90 8.09 33.35 3.20
C LEU A 90 8.51 34.77 3.62
N THR A 91 7.62 35.54 4.26
CA THR A 91 7.92 36.92 4.69
C THR A 91 8.43 37.02 6.11
N SER A 92 8.37 35.95 6.91
CA SER A 92 8.83 35.96 8.29
C SER A 92 10.36 35.88 8.38
N PRO A 93 11.00 36.66 9.28
CA PRO A 93 12.44 36.60 9.51
C PRO A 93 12.85 35.28 10.15
N VAL A 94 13.97 34.71 9.69
CA VAL A 94 14.60 33.55 10.34
C VAL A 94 15.41 34.04 11.56
N PRO A 95 15.20 33.48 12.76
CA PRO A 95 15.95 33.86 13.96
C PRO A 95 17.47 33.82 13.77
N LYS A 96 18.18 34.84 14.28
CA LYS A 96 19.65 34.96 14.13
C LYS A 96 20.41 33.75 14.68
N GLU A 97 19.89 33.16 15.75
CA GLU A 97 20.41 31.94 16.38
C GLU A 97 20.31 30.69 15.49
N ILE A 98 19.43 30.69 14.49
CA ILE A 98 19.33 29.65 13.47
C ILE A 98 20.20 30.00 12.26
N VAL A 99 20.15 31.26 11.81
CA VAL A 99 20.91 31.74 10.62
C VAL A 99 22.42 31.58 10.81
N LYS A 100 22.94 31.95 11.98
CA LYS A 100 24.39 31.93 12.24
C LYS A 100 24.99 30.51 12.12
N PRO A 101 24.45 29.47 12.80
CA PRO A 101 24.88 28.09 12.59
C PRO A 101 24.76 27.64 11.13
N ILE A 102 23.68 27.98 10.41
CA ILE A 102 23.54 27.61 8.99
C ILE A 102 24.69 28.18 8.15
N PHE A 103 25.04 29.45 8.36
CA PHE A 103 26.15 30.10 7.65
C PHE A 103 27.49 29.44 7.99
N ASP A 104 27.74 29.18 9.27
CA ASP A 104 28.98 28.55 9.73
C ASP A 104 29.16 27.15 9.11
N TYR A 105 28.11 26.34 9.08
CA TYR A 105 28.13 25.01 8.46
C TYR A 105 28.26 25.11 6.93
N TYR A 106 27.54 26.01 6.28
CA TYR A 106 27.63 26.23 4.84
C TYR A 106 29.04 26.67 4.40
N LYS A 107 29.67 27.60 5.12
CA LYS A 107 31.06 28.01 4.86
C LYS A 107 32.04 26.85 5.01
N LYS A 108 31.87 26.04 6.06
CA LYS A 108 32.73 24.85 6.31
C LYS A 108 32.61 23.79 5.22
N MET A 109 31.49 23.73 4.49
CA MET A 109 31.35 22.85 3.31
C MET A 109 32.10 23.38 2.06
N GLY A 110 32.42 24.67 2.04
CA GLY A 110 33.15 25.33 0.95
C GLY A 110 34.66 25.25 1.11
N SER A 111 35.37 25.93 0.21
CA SER A 111 36.78 26.25 0.40
C SER A 111 36.96 27.76 0.54
N PHE A 112 38.11 28.20 1.07
CA PHE A 112 38.40 29.61 1.37
C PHE A 112 38.15 30.57 0.18
N PHE A 113 38.28 30.07 -1.06
CA PHE A 113 38.10 30.85 -2.29
C PHE A 113 36.86 30.48 -3.11
N LYS A 114 36.03 29.53 -2.65
CA LYS A 114 34.89 29.04 -3.44
C LYS A 114 33.72 28.58 -2.58
N GLU A 115 32.62 29.32 -2.67
CA GLU A 115 31.33 28.92 -2.11
C GLU A 115 30.83 27.61 -2.72
N PRO A 116 30.31 26.67 -1.91
CA PRO A 116 29.82 25.39 -2.39
C PRO A 116 28.44 25.54 -3.04
N LEU A 117 28.16 24.68 -4.03
CA LEU A 117 26.78 24.47 -4.49
C LEU A 117 26.15 23.41 -3.59
N VAL A 118 24.91 23.65 -3.19
CA VAL A 118 24.16 22.73 -2.33
C VAL A 118 22.79 22.39 -2.92
N ALA A 119 22.31 21.20 -2.59
CA ALA A 119 20.94 20.77 -2.72
C ALA A 119 20.27 20.88 -1.34
N ILE A 120 19.06 21.42 -1.29
CA ILE A 120 18.25 21.49 -0.08
C ILE A 120 17.04 20.58 -0.31
N ARG A 121 16.94 19.54 0.51
CA ARG A 121 15.91 18.51 0.41
C ARG A 121 15.10 18.44 1.69
N SER A 122 13.80 18.28 1.55
CA SER A 122 12.93 18.03 2.70
C SER A 122 13.17 16.64 3.30
N SER A 123 13.15 16.59 4.62
CA SER A 123 13.28 15.39 5.45
C SER A 123 12.24 15.50 6.57
N ALA A 124 11.02 15.10 6.30
CA ALA A 124 9.93 15.24 7.25
C ALA A 124 10.02 14.18 8.37
N THR A 125 9.57 14.58 9.57
CA THR A 125 9.70 13.77 10.79
C THR A 125 8.57 12.75 10.98
N ALA A 126 7.46 12.91 10.26
CA ALA A 126 6.25 12.09 10.37
C ALA A 126 5.83 11.43 9.04
N GLU A 127 6.57 11.65 7.95
CA GLU A 127 6.16 11.25 6.59
C GLU A 127 6.89 10.00 6.08
N ASP A 128 8.01 9.59 6.70
CA ASP A 128 8.75 8.39 6.31
C ASP A 128 8.28 7.14 7.08
N SER A 129 6.95 6.95 7.21
CA SER A 129 6.37 5.70 7.73
C SER A 129 6.32 4.63 6.63
N LYS A 130 6.43 3.34 7.00
CA LYS A 130 6.51 2.20 6.06
C LYS A 130 5.31 2.08 5.10
N ASP A 131 4.18 2.72 5.43
CA ASP A 131 2.90 2.60 4.70
C ASP A 131 2.54 3.83 3.85
N ALA A 132 3.36 4.88 3.83
CA ALA A 132 3.09 6.08 3.03
C ALA A 132 4.33 6.55 2.26
N SER A 133 4.38 6.24 0.97
CA SER A 133 5.38 6.81 0.05
C SER A 133 4.91 8.21 -0.39
N PHE A 134 5.34 9.26 0.31
CA PHE A 134 5.11 10.65 -0.09
C PHE A 134 5.98 11.08 -1.29
N ALA A 135 6.14 10.21 -2.28
CA ALA A 135 7.01 10.45 -3.43
C ALA A 135 6.57 11.71 -4.19
N GLY A 136 7.47 12.71 -4.25
CA GLY A 136 7.27 13.92 -5.04
C GLY A 136 6.31 14.97 -4.47
N GLN A 137 5.90 14.87 -3.20
CA GLN A 137 4.99 15.86 -2.59
C GLN A 137 5.69 17.12 -2.07
N GLN A 138 7.00 17.08 -1.82
CA GLN A 138 7.77 18.20 -1.25
C GLN A 138 8.88 18.68 -2.20
N GLU A 139 9.18 19.98 -2.11
CA GLU A 139 10.11 20.65 -3.01
C GLU A 139 11.57 20.29 -2.72
N THR A 140 12.37 20.16 -3.78
CA THR A 140 13.82 20.01 -3.72
C THR A 140 14.48 21.14 -4.50
N TYR A 141 15.37 21.85 -3.84
CA TYR A 141 16.09 22.97 -4.45
C TYR A 141 17.51 22.55 -4.77
N LEU A 142 17.85 22.50 -6.06
CA LEU A 142 19.15 22.11 -6.54
C LEU A 142 19.99 23.34 -6.90
N ASN A 143 21.32 23.20 -6.86
CA ASN A 143 22.26 24.21 -7.34
C ASN A 143 22.19 25.57 -6.62
N VAL A 144 21.81 25.56 -5.34
CA VAL A 144 21.74 26.75 -4.50
C VAL A 144 23.16 27.21 -4.15
N LYS A 145 23.42 28.51 -4.29
CA LYS A 145 24.73 29.13 -4.03
C LYS A 145 24.59 30.44 -3.28
N GLY A 146 25.40 30.60 -2.24
CA GLY A 146 25.47 31.80 -1.42
C GLY A 146 24.58 31.68 -0.18
N GLU A 147 25.05 32.29 0.90
CA GLU A 147 24.43 32.22 2.23
C GLU A 147 22.97 32.67 2.25
N SER A 148 22.70 33.83 1.63
CA SER A 148 21.35 34.39 1.55
C SER A 148 20.39 33.49 0.78
N ALA A 149 20.86 32.88 -0.32
CA ALA A 149 20.05 31.98 -1.13
C ALA A 149 19.72 30.68 -0.37
N VAL A 150 20.65 30.18 0.45
CA VAL A 150 20.41 29.00 1.31
C VAL A 150 19.28 29.28 2.30
N ILE A 151 19.28 30.43 2.97
CA ILE A 151 18.21 30.80 3.92
C ILE A 151 16.88 31.03 3.20
N GLU A 152 16.90 31.64 2.03
CA GLU A 152 15.71 31.81 1.21
C GLU A 152 15.09 30.45 0.86
N LYS A 153 15.88 29.51 0.34
CA LYS A 153 15.41 28.17 -0.01
C LYS A 153 15.02 27.31 1.19
N ILE A 154 15.62 27.53 2.35
CA ILE A 154 15.16 26.92 3.61
C ILE A 154 13.73 27.37 3.96
N ARG A 155 13.44 28.67 3.83
CA ARG A 155 12.06 29.18 4.06
C ARG A 155 11.08 28.66 3.02
N GLU A 156 11.47 28.60 1.75
CA GLU A 156 10.62 28.01 0.70
C GLU A 156 10.34 26.53 1.00
N ALA A 157 11.34 25.77 1.43
CA ALA A 157 11.17 24.38 1.83
C ALA A 157 10.24 24.22 3.06
N TRP A 158 10.34 25.10 4.06
CA TRP A 158 9.39 25.14 5.18
C TRP A 158 7.96 25.48 4.73
N ALA A 159 7.82 26.42 3.80
CA ALA A 159 6.51 26.77 3.23
C ALA A 159 5.90 25.60 2.44
N SER A 160 6.72 24.72 1.85
CA SER A 160 6.24 23.58 1.07
C SER A 160 5.40 22.56 1.89
N LEU A 161 5.53 22.56 3.22
CA LEU A 161 4.64 21.77 4.11
C LEU A 161 3.16 22.14 3.97
N PHE A 162 2.88 23.35 3.50
CA PHE A 162 1.54 23.90 3.37
C PHE A 162 1.13 24.03 1.91
N GLU A 163 1.78 23.32 0.98
CA GLU A 163 1.24 23.18 -0.36
C GLU A 163 -0.18 22.61 -0.32
N THR A 164 -1.05 23.04 -1.23
CA THR A 164 -2.48 22.69 -1.23
C THR A 164 -2.69 21.17 -1.18
N ARG A 165 -1.86 20.42 -1.92
CA ARG A 165 -1.86 18.95 -1.92
C ARG A 165 -1.45 18.35 -0.57
N ALA A 166 -0.46 18.91 0.10
CA ALA A 166 0.05 18.41 1.37
C ALA A 166 -0.97 18.66 2.50
N VAL A 167 -1.63 19.82 2.48
CA VAL A 167 -2.71 20.15 3.41
C VAL A 167 -3.90 19.20 3.21
N PHE A 168 -4.35 19.00 1.97
CA PHE A 168 -5.44 18.08 1.66
C PHE A 168 -5.12 16.65 2.09
N TYR A 169 -3.94 16.14 1.71
CA TYR A 169 -3.52 14.78 2.05
C TYR A 169 -3.46 14.55 3.56
N ARG A 170 -2.89 15.49 4.34
CA ARG A 170 -2.83 15.36 5.80
C ARG A 170 -4.22 15.38 6.42
N HIS A 171 -5.13 16.19 5.90
CA HIS A 171 -6.52 16.19 6.35
C HIS A 171 -7.21 14.84 6.10
N GLU A 172 -7.13 14.31 4.88
CA GLU A 172 -7.68 12.98 4.53
C GLU A 172 -7.08 11.87 5.39
N SER A 173 -5.78 11.98 5.69
CA SER A 173 -5.05 11.04 6.55
C SER A 173 -5.27 11.29 8.05
N LYS A 174 -6.17 12.21 8.43
CA LYS A 174 -6.48 12.62 9.82
C LYS A 174 -5.27 13.07 10.64
N MET A 175 -4.24 13.59 9.96
CA MET A 175 -3.05 14.17 10.57
C MET A 175 -3.25 15.65 10.85
N ASP A 176 -2.81 16.12 12.02
CA ASP A 176 -2.85 17.54 12.35
C ASP A 176 -1.83 18.31 11.50
N VAL A 177 -2.34 19.10 10.55
CA VAL A 177 -1.54 19.89 9.59
C VAL A 177 -0.54 20.80 10.31
N LEU A 178 -0.87 21.29 11.51
CA LEU A 178 -0.08 22.29 12.24
C LEU A 178 0.96 21.69 13.18
N LYS A 179 0.86 20.39 13.50
CA LYS A 179 1.86 19.71 14.36
C LYS A 179 3.05 19.16 13.59
N ALA A 180 2.94 19.06 12.26
CA ALA A 180 3.98 18.50 11.41
C ALA A 180 5.25 19.38 11.40
N GLY A 181 6.37 18.81 11.84
CA GLY A 181 7.69 19.40 11.74
C GLY A 181 8.48 18.85 10.56
N ILE A 182 9.32 19.70 9.97
CA ILE A 182 10.20 19.32 8.86
C ILE A 182 11.65 19.65 9.19
N ALA A 183 12.53 18.68 8.96
CA ALA A 183 13.95 18.92 8.88
C ALA A 183 14.35 19.09 7.40
N LEU A 184 15.46 19.78 7.15
CA LEU A 184 15.97 20.03 5.80
C LEU A 184 17.40 19.56 5.69
N VAL A 185 17.65 18.65 4.76
CA VAL A 185 19.00 18.17 4.44
C VAL A 185 19.62 19.15 3.45
N VAL A 186 20.70 19.80 3.86
CA VAL A 186 21.54 20.68 3.03
C VAL A 186 22.80 19.90 2.66
N GLN A 187 22.84 19.41 1.42
CA GLN A 187 23.89 18.50 0.96
C GLN A 187 24.69 19.12 -0.17
N LYS A 188 25.98 18.83 -0.26
CA LYS A 188 26.82 19.26 -1.38
C LYS A 188 26.22 18.74 -2.69
N MET A 189 26.03 19.66 -3.64
CA MET A 189 25.46 19.34 -4.93
C MET A 189 26.44 18.54 -5.78
N ILE A 190 25.94 17.49 -6.42
CA ILE A 190 26.67 16.68 -7.39
C ILE A 190 26.17 17.07 -8.78
N GLU A 191 27.02 17.71 -9.58
CA GLU A 191 26.69 18.13 -10.94
C GLU A 191 26.84 16.94 -11.87
N SER A 192 25.84 16.06 -11.83
CA SER A 192 25.96 14.74 -12.40
C SER A 192 26.07 14.76 -13.92
N GLU A 193 27.09 14.06 -14.42
CA GLU A 193 27.20 13.74 -15.86
C GLU A 193 26.18 12.66 -16.23
N THR A 194 26.00 11.71 -15.32
CA THR A 194 24.98 10.66 -15.36
C THR A 194 24.43 10.45 -13.96
N SER A 195 23.15 10.13 -13.87
CA SER A 195 22.46 9.85 -12.61
C SER A 195 21.41 8.79 -12.86
N GLY A 196 20.86 8.25 -11.78
CA GLY A 196 19.92 7.15 -11.92
C GLY A 196 19.38 6.64 -10.61
N VAL A 197 18.68 5.52 -10.74
CA VAL A 197 18.11 4.75 -9.63
C VAL A 197 18.61 3.32 -9.74
N MET A 198 18.74 2.64 -8.61
CA MET A 198 19.15 1.26 -8.49
C MET A 198 18.26 0.54 -7.51
N PHE A 199 17.75 -0.63 -7.90
CA PHE A 199 17.10 -1.56 -6.98
C PHE A 199 18.01 -2.74 -6.74
N THR A 200 18.18 -3.11 -5.46
CA THR A 200 18.99 -4.28 -5.12
C THR A 200 18.26 -5.59 -5.36
N ILE A 201 17.06 -5.58 -5.94
CA ILE A 201 16.38 -6.77 -6.51
C ILE A 201 15.66 -6.34 -7.79
N ASP A 202 15.11 -7.29 -8.56
CA ASP A 202 14.13 -6.92 -9.60
C ASP A 202 12.79 -6.53 -8.95
N PRO A 203 12.36 -5.25 -9.03
CA PRO A 203 11.13 -4.80 -8.37
C PRO A 203 9.86 -5.28 -9.08
N VAL A 204 9.97 -5.87 -10.29
CA VAL A 204 8.83 -6.39 -11.06
C VAL A 204 8.65 -7.88 -10.83
N THR A 205 9.74 -8.64 -10.83
CA THR A 205 9.69 -10.11 -10.68
C THR A 205 9.97 -10.58 -9.25
N ASN A 206 10.41 -9.68 -8.37
CA ASN A 206 10.95 -10.00 -7.04
C ASN A 206 12.12 -11.01 -7.10
N ASP A 207 12.87 -11.01 -8.21
CA ASP A 207 14.08 -11.79 -8.35
C ASP A 207 15.20 -11.19 -7.49
N LYS A 208 15.52 -11.88 -6.39
CA LYS A 208 16.53 -11.47 -5.42
C LYS A 208 17.96 -11.70 -5.92
N SER A 209 18.13 -12.43 -7.03
CA SER A 209 19.45 -12.73 -7.60
C SER A 209 20.01 -11.59 -8.45
N LYS A 210 19.20 -10.56 -8.76
CA LYS A 210 19.57 -9.46 -9.64
C LYS A 210 19.69 -8.12 -8.92
N VAL A 211 20.47 -7.21 -9.49
CA VAL A 211 20.44 -5.76 -9.22
C VAL A 211 20.00 -5.07 -10.50
N ILE A 212 19.01 -4.19 -10.39
CA ILE A 212 18.50 -3.40 -11.51
C ILE A 212 19.07 -1.99 -11.40
N ILE A 213 19.68 -1.49 -12.48
CA ILE A 213 20.22 -0.13 -12.54
C ILE A 213 19.58 0.59 -13.73
N GLU A 214 18.98 1.75 -13.47
CA GLU A 214 18.50 2.65 -14.50
C GLU A 214 19.35 3.93 -14.54
N ALA A 215 19.70 4.42 -15.74
CA ALA A 215 20.62 5.55 -15.91
C ALA A 215 20.19 6.56 -16.98
N ILE A 216 20.34 7.85 -16.68
CA ILE A 216 20.09 8.99 -17.58
C ILE A 216 21.30 9.94 -17.62
N TYR A 217 21.37 10.77 -18.66
CA TYR A 217 22.27 11.94 -18.67
C TYR A 217 21.70 13.09 -17.83
N GLY A 218 22.59 13.83 -17.16
CA GLY A 218 22.24 15.02 -16.39
C GLY A 218 21.80 14.72 -14.96
N LEU A 219 21.04 15.64 -14.37
CA LEU A 219 20.52 15.55 -12.99
C LEU A 219 19.39 14.51 -12.86
N GLY A 220 19.33 13.82 -11.72
CA GLY A 220 18.43 12.67 -11.48
C GLY A 220 16.94 13.01 -11.38
N GLU A 221 16.59 14.28 -11.31
CA GLU A 221 15.20 14.71 -11.19
C GLU A 221 14.31 14.18 -12.34
N TYR A 222 14.85 14.11 -13.56
CA TYR A 222 14.09 13.67 -14.73
C TYR A 222 13.78 12.18 -14.75
N ILE A 223 14.60 11.33 -14.10
CA ILE A 223 14.31 9.89 -13.99
C ILE A 223 13.24 9.65 -12.93
N VAL A 224 13.33 10.34 -11.78
CA VAL A 224 12.34 10.24 -10.70
C VAL A 224 10.96 10.72 -11.18
N GLN A 225 10.91 11.82 -11.94
CA GLN A 225 9.69 12.34 -12.56
C GLN A 225 9.18 11.52 -13.76
N GLY A 226 9.94 10.52 -14.24
CA GLY A 226 9.60 9.76 -15.44
C GLY A 226 9.58 10.60 -16.73
N LYS A 227 10.28 11.74 -16.74
CA LYS A 227 10.27 12.70 -17.86
C LYS A 227 11.08 12.21 -19.07
N VAL A 228 11.99 11.26 -18.85
CA VAL A 228 12.85 10.64 -19.87
C VAL A 228 12.89 9.12 -19.69
N ASN A 229 13.23 8.40 -20.76
CA ASN A 229 13.43 6.95 -20.72
C ASN A 229 14.89 6.65 -20.37
N PRO A 230 15.16 5.89 -19.29
CA PRO A 230 16.51 5.56 -18.88
C PRO A 230 17.08 4.36 -19.67
N ASP A 231 18.40 4.25 -19.70
CA ASP A 231 19.02 2.94 -19.94
C ASP A 231 18.66 1.99 -18.81
N HIS A 232 18.50 0.70 -19.11
CA HIS A 232 18.20 -0.35 -18.15
C HIS A 232 19.30 -1.41 -18.18
N TYR A 233 19.85 -1.73 -17.01
CA TYR A 233 20.87 -2.76 -16.83
C TYR A 233 20.44 -3.75 -15.76
N GLU A 234 20.64 -5.04 -16.03
CA GLU A 234 20.45 -6.12 -15.06
C GLU A 234 21.81 -6.74 -14.74
N VAL A 235 22.13 -6.86 -13.46
CA VAL A 235 23.40 -7.42 -12.99
C VAL A 235 23.12 -8.60 -12.07
N ASP A 236 23.71 -9.76 -12.35
CA ASP A 236 23.64 -10.91 -11.45
C ASP A 236 24.48 -10.66 -10.20
N LYS A 237 23.89 -10.88 -9.02
CA LYS A 237 24.52 -10.54 -7.74
C LYS A 237 25.74 -11.37 -7.43
N LYS A 238 25.74 -12.65 -7.83
CA LYS A 238 26.79 -13.61 -7.47
C LYS A 238 28.02 -13.45 -8.33
N THR A 239 27.81 -13.28 -9.63
CA THR A 239 28.87 -13.25 -10.65
C THR A 239 29.28 -11.82 -11.02
N HIS A 240 28.49 -10.81 -10.62
CA HIS A 240 28.61 -9.42 -11.04
C HIS A 240 28.63 -9.22 -12.56
N HIS A 241 28.10 -10.18 -13.32
CA HIS A 241 27.98 -10.05 -14.77
C HIS A 241 26.70 -9.30 -15.14
N ILE A 242 26.81 -8.45 -16.16
CA ILE A 242 25.66 -7.75 -16.73
C ILE A 242 24.90 -8.77 -17.60
N THR A 243 23.72 -9.19 -17.16
CA THR A 243 22.90 -10.21 -17.83
C THR A 243 22.02 -9.61 -18.92
N ASN A 244 21.66 -8.33 -18.80
CA ASN A 244 20.84 -7.62 -19.79
C ASN A 244 21.23 -6.14 -19.83
N SER A 245 21.13 -5.53 -21.00
CA SER A 245 21.38 -4.11 -21.23
C SER A 245 20.48 -3.60 -22.34
N ARG A 246 19.68 -2.58 -22.03
CA ARG A 246 18.82 -1.93 -23.01
C ARG A 246 19.04 -0.43 -23.00
N ILE A 247 19.35 0.11 -24.17
CA ILE A 247 19.78 1.49 -24.34
C ILE A 247 18.63 2.32 -24.87
N ALA A 248 18.15 3.27 -24.06
CA ALA A 248 17.05 4.15 -24.44
C ALA A 248 17.55 5.32 -25.28
N ILE A 249 16.63 5.97 -26.01
CA ILE A 249 16.92 7.27 -26.64
C ILE A 249 16.56 8.36 -25.63
N GLN A 250 17.50 9.28 -25.37
CA GLN A 250 17.25 10.43 -24.51
C GLN A 250 17.46 11.72 -25.29
N ASP A 251 16.39 12.51 -25.47
CA ASP A 251 16.42 13.75 -26.25
C ASP A 251 16.83 14.97 -25.43
N VAL A 252 16.53 14.95 -24.14
CA VAL A 252 16.73 16.08 -23.22
C VAL A 252 17.38 15.62 -21.92
N MET A 253 18.14 16.51 -21.29
CA MET A 253 18.71 16.31 -19.97
C MET A 253 18.58 17.58 -19.15
N LEU A 254 18.43 17.43 -17.84
CA LEU A 254 18.48 18.57 -16.93
C LEU A 254 19.94 18.85 -16.57
N LYS A 255 20.37 20.09 -16.78
CA LYS A 255 21.73 20.53 -16.48
C LYS A 255 21.72 21.95 -15.96
N LYS A 256 22.66 22.27 -15.08
CA LYS A 256 22.87 23.65 -14.67
C LYS A 256 23.42 24.50 -15.82
N ILE A 257 22.77 25.64 -16.05
CA ILE A 257 23.25 26.73 -16.92
C ILE A 257 23.23 28.03 -16.11
N GLY A 258 24.41 28.62 -15.90
CA GLY A 258 24.53 29.83 -15.08
C GLY A 258 24.18 29.56 -13.63
N ARG A 259 23.05 30.10 -13.15
CA ARG A 259 22.53 29.93 -11.78
C ARG A 259 21.30 29.02 -11.70
N GLU A 260 20.79 28.54 -12.83
CA GLU A 260 19.53 27.80 -12.90
C GLU A 260 19.74 26.41 -13.51
N ASN A 261 18.81 25.50 -13.20
CA ASN A 261 18.69 24.25 -13.93
C ASN A 261 17.83 24.47 -15.15
N ARG A 262 18.33 24.05 -16.31
CA ARG A 262 17.60 24.18 -17.57
C ARG A 262 17.59 22.85 -18.30
N GLU A 263 16.46 22.60 -18.95
CA GLU A 263 16.37 21.53 -19.92
C GLU A 263 17.23 21.86 -21.13
N VAL A 264 18.14 20.95 -21.48
CA VAL A 264 18.96 21.07 -22.68
C VAL A 264 18.84 19.83 -23.54
N LYS A 265 18.96 20.00 -24.85
CA LYS A 265 19.00 18.87 -25.78
C LYS A 265 20.26 18.06 -25.56
N VAL A 266 20.13 16.75 -25.51
CA VAL A 266 21.26 15.83 -25.54
C VAL A 266 21.89 15.91 -26.94
N PRO A 267 23.22 16.08 -27.08
CA PRO A 267 23.89 16.09 -28.37
C PRO A 267 23.56 14.83 -29.19
N GLY A 268 23.32 14.97 -30.50
CA GLY A 268 22.86 13.86 -31.36
C GLY A 268 23.70 12.58 -31.23
N ARG A 269 25.03 12.72 -31.15
CA ARG A 269 26.00 11.62 -30.95
C ARG A 269 25.87 10.87 -29.61
N TRP A 270 25.20 11.45 -28.61
CA TRP A 270 25.04 10.86 -27.27
C TRP A 270 23.67 10.23 -27.06
N LYS A 271 22.65 10.64 -27.82
CA LYS A 271 21.25 10.22 -27.62
C LYS A 271 21.03 8.71 -27.57
N LYS A 272 21.80 7.96 -28.36
CA LYS A 272 21.73 6.48 -28.48
C LYS A 272 22.90 5.77 -27.81
N LYS A 273 23.78 6.51 -27.11
CA LYS A 273 24.98 5.96 -26.50
C LYS A 273 24.68 5.52 -25.07
N GLN A 274 25.14 4.33 -24.70
CA GLN A 274 25.10 3.81 -23.34
C GLN A 274 25.65 4.83 -22.33
N ARG A 275 24.89 5.08 -21.25
CA ARG A 275 25.17 6.16 -20.29
C ARG A 275 26.31 5.79 -19.35
N LEU A 276 26.32 4.55 -18.87
CA LEU A 276 27.36 4.03 -17.99
C LEU A 276 28.30 3.06 -18.72
N GLN A 277 29.59 3.11 -18.42
CA GLN A 277 30.51 2.05 -18.85
C GLN A 277 30.28 0.78 -18.02
N ASN A 278 30.56 -0.39 -18.56
CA ASN A 278 30.34 -1.68 -17.88
C ASN A 278 31.00 -1.74 -16.49
N ASN A 279 32.23 -1.23 -16.36
CA ASN A 279 32.91 -1.18 -15.05
C ASN A 279 32.16 -0.33 -14.02
N SER A 280 31.57 0.80 -14.45
CA SER A 280 30.75 1.65 -13.57
C SER A 280 29.41 0.98 -13.20
N ILE A 281 28.82 0.19 -14.10
CA ILE A 281 27.60 -0.59 -13.80
C ILE A 281 27.91 -1.61 -12.71
N ILE A 282 29.02 -2.34 -12.83
CA ILE A 282 29.46 -3.34 -11.86
C ILE A 282 29.83 -2.70 -10.52
N GLU A 283 30.57 -1.59 -10.54
CA GLU A 283 30.91 -0.82 -9.34
C GLU A 283 29.66 -0.40 -8.56
N LEU A 284 28.67 0.15 -9.27
CA LEU A 284 27.42 0.59 -8.67
C LEU A 284 26.62 -0.59 -8.10
N ALA A 285 26.55 -1.73 -8.81
CA ALA A 285 25.88 -2.92 -8.33
C ALA A 285 26.52 -3.48 -7.04
N LYS A 286 27.86 -3.40 -6.92
CA LYS A 286 28.57 -3.78 -5.69
C LYS A 286 28.24 -2.83 -4.54
N ILE A 287 28.22 -1.52 -4.78
CA ILE A 287 27.78 -0.54 -3.77
C ILE A 287 26.35 -0.88 -3.31
N GLY A 288 25.43 -1.18 -4.22
CA GLY A 288 24.06 -1.57 -3.89
C GLY A 288 23.97 -2.81 -3.01
N GLN A 289 24.75 -3.85 -3.31
CA GLN A 289 24.79 -5.07 -2.50
C GLN A 289 25.32 -4.82 -1.08
N GLU A 290 26.35 -3.99 -0.93
CA GLU A 290 26.88 -3.64 0.40
C GLU A 290 25.86 -2.81 1.21
N ILE A 291 25.11 -1.92 0.56
CA ILE A 291 24.02 -1.18 1.22
C ILE A 291 22.88 -2.13 1.63
N GLU A 292 22.44 -3.03 0.76
CA GLU A 292 21.44 -4.07 1.10
C GLU A 292 21.90 -4.92 2.28
N LYS A 293 23.17 -5.31 2.32
CA LYS A 293 23.76 -6.08 3.42
C LYS A 293 23.80 -5.28 4.72
N HIS A 294 24.08 -3.98 4.66
CA HIS A 294 24.09 -3.11 5.83
C HIS A 294 22.70 -2.98 6.48
N TYR A 295 21.66 -2.84 5.65
CA TYR A 295 20.29 -2.67 6.13
C TYR A 295 19.53 -3.99 6.36
N TYR A 296 20.03 -5.12 5.84
CA TYR A 296 19.40 -6.45 5.91
C TYR A 296 18.08 -6.62 5.14
N PHE A 297 17.70 -5.62 4.34
CA PHE A 297 16.55 -5.68 3.43
C PHE A 297 16.87 -5.03 2.08
N PRO A 298 16.17 -5.39 1.00
CA PRO A 298 16.41 -4.80 -0.32
C PRO A 298 16.13 -3.29 -0.37
N GLN A 299 16.91 -2.59 -1.18
CA GLN A 299 16.95 -1.13 -1.22
C GLN A 299 16.61 -0.57 -2.60
N ASP A 300 15.87 0.53 -2.58
CA ASP A 300 15.74 1.50 -3.67
C ASP A 300 16.76 2.63 -3.40
N ILE A 301 17.66 2.87 -4.36
CA ILE A 301 18.85 3.72 -4.20
C ILE A 301 18.91 4.73 -5.34
N GLU A 302 18.93 6.02 -5.00
CA GLU A 302 19.23 7.09 -5.96
C GLU A 302 20.73 7.39 -5.96
N TRP A 303 21.32 7.53 -7.16
CA TRP A 303 22.75 7.73 -7.33
C TRP A 303 23.06 8.79 -8.38
N ALA A 304 24.25 9.40 -8.25
CA ALA A 304 24.76 10.43 -9.13
C ALA A 304 26.25 10.21 -9.38
N LYS A 305 26.69 10.42 -10.62
CA LYS A 305 28.10 10.34 -11.02
C LYS A 305 28.62 11.72 -11.41
N GLU A 306 29.70 12.17 -10.79
CA GLU A 306 30.40 13.40 -11.16
C GLU A 306 31.89 13.11 -11.31
N LYS A 307 32.45 13.46 -12.49
CA LYS A 307 33.88 13.32 -12.81
C LYS A 307 34.40 11.91 -12.52
N GLY A 308 33.65 10.89 -12.94
CA GLY A 308 34.03 9.50 -12.73
C GLY A 308 33.68 8.92 -11.35
N LYS A 309 33.37 9.73 -10.34
CA LYS A 309 33.07 9.26 -8.98
C LYS A 309 31.57 9.09 -8.75
N MET A 310 31.21 7.95 -8.16
CA MET A 310 29.83 7.64 -7.77
C MET A 310 29.49 8.22 -6.41
N TYR A 311 28.25 8.69 -6.29
CA TYR A 311 27.68 9.17 -5.06
C TYR A 311 26.28 8.59 -4.87
N ILE A 312 25.97 8.19 -3.63
CA ILE A 312 24.61 7.80 -3.25
C ILE A 312 23.93 9.00 -2.62
N VAL A 313 22.81 9.41 -3.20
CA VAL A 313 22.09 10.63 -2.78
C VAL A 313 20.86 10.32 -1.95
N GLN A 314 20.33 9.08 -2.04
CA GLN A 314 19.24 8.60 -1.20
C GLN A 314 19.21 7.06 -1.22
N THR A 315 18.73 6.45 -0.14
CA THR A 315 18.31 5.04 -0.11
C THR A 315 17.03 4.89 0.71
N ARG A 316 16.27 3.81 0.47
CA ARG A 316 15.08 3.44 1.25
C ARG A 316 14.73 1.95 1.04
N PRO A 317 14.04 1.30 2.00
CA PRO A 317 13.51 -0.05 1.80
C PRO A 317 12.62 -0.14 0.56
N ILE A 318 12.71 -1.25 -0.17
CA ILE A 318 11.69 -1.63 -1.15
C ILE A 318 10.52 -2.27 -0.39
N THR A 319 9.41 -1.56 -0.26
CA THR A 319 8.22 -1.99 0.49
C THR A 319 7.29 -2.92 -0.30
N THR A 320 7.45 -3.03 -1.62
CA THR A 320 6.63 -3.90 -2.49
C THR A 320 7.04 -5.37 -2.47
N ILE A 321 8.02 -5.74 -1.64
CA ILE A 321 8.56 -7.11 -1.58
C ILE A 321 7.66 -7.97 -0.69
N GLY A 322 6.78 -8.73 -1.33
CA GLY A 322 5.87 -9.67 -0.66
C GLY A 322 4.61 -9.95 -1.46
N GLN A 323 4.21 -9.02 -2.34
CA GLN A 323 2.98 -9.13 -3.13
C GLN A 323 3.09 -10.03 -4.37
N ILE A 324 4.28 -10.52 -4.71
CA ILE A 324 4.51 -11.36 -5.90
C ILE A 324 5.38 -12.55 -5.49
N LYS A 325 4.76 -13.69 -5.17
CA LYS A 325 5.33 -15.05 -5.34
C LYS A 325 4.32 -16.17 -5.06
N SER A 326 3.52 -16.51 -6.08
CA SER A 326 3.32 -17.90 -6.54
C SER A 326 2.58 -17.92 -7.88
N LYS A 327 3.33 -17.68 -8.97
CA LYS A 327 3.00 -18.28 -10.27
C LYS A 327 4.23 -19.04 -10.72
N ALA A 328 4.19 -20.36 -10.56
CA ALA A 328 5.08 -21.24 -11.27
C ALA A 328 4.83 -21.05 -12.78
N GLU A 329 5.92 -20.75 -13.49
CA GLU A 329 6.14 -20.89 -14.93
C GLU A 329 4.88 -20.86 -15.81
N GLU A 330 4.39 -19.65 -16.10
CA GLU A 330 3.63 -19.41 -17.32
C GLU A 330 4.54 -19.73 -18.51
N LYS A 331 4.37 -20.93 -19.09
CA LYS A 331 4.91 -21.24 -20.41
C LYS A 331 4.46 -20.17 -21.38
N ASP A 332 5.47 -19.59 -22.02
CA ASP A 332 5.47 -18.62 -23.11
C ASP A 332 4.18 -18.62 -23.97
N GLN A 333 3.21 -17.76 -23.60
CA GLN A 333 1.99 -17.49 -24.38
C GLN A 333 2.22 -16.46 -25.50
N SER A 334 3.47 -16.04 -25.74
CA SER A 334 3.83 -15.10 -26.81
C SER A 334 3.59 -15.65 -28.23
N SER A 335 3.40 -16.96 -28.38
CA SER A 335 3.33 -17.64 -29.69
C SER A 335 1.95 -17.64 -30.38
N LYS A 336 0.91 -17.02 -29.80
CA LYS A 336 -0.45 -17.02 -30.41
C LYS A 336 -1.15 -15.67 -30.49
N LEU A 337 -0.52 -14.60 -30.04
CA LEU A 337 -0.97 -13.24 -30.30
C LEU A 337 -0.27 -12.75 -31.56
N GLY A 338 -0.98 -12.04 -32.43
CA GLY A 338 -0.32 -11.26 -33.47
C GLY A 338 0.72 -10.31 -32.86
N HIS A 339 1.50 -9.63 -33.70
CA HIS A 339 2.54 -8.75 -33.19
C HIS A 339 1.97 -7.68 -32.24
N PRO A 340 2.61 -7.45 -31.06
CA PRO A 340 2.19 -6.39 -30.15
C PRO A 340 2.19 -5.06 -30.90
N ILE A 341 1.14 -4.26 -30.70
CA ILE A 341 1.02 -2.95 -31.35
C ILE A 341 2.02 -1.94 -30.78
N LEU A 342 2.40 -2.15 -29.51
CA LEU A 342 3.37 -1.34 -28.79
C LEU A 342 4.09 -2.24 -27.77
N ILE A 343 5.36 -1.92 -27.51
CA ILE A 343 6.18 -2.56 -26.47
C ILE A 343 6.84 -1.45 -25.66
N GLY A 344 6.86 -1.63 -24.34
CA GLY A 344 7.62 -0.78 -23.43
C GLY A 344 8.18 -1.58 -22.27
N ASP A 345 8.35 -0.90 -21.15
CA ASP A 345 9.00 -1.41 -19.97
C ASP A 345 7.96 -2.02 -19.05
N PRO A 346 8.10 -3.30 -18.65
CA PRO A 346 7.20 -3.87 -17.67
C PRO A 346 7.41 -3.13 -16.35
N ALA A 347 6.36 -2.46 -15.88
CA ALA A 347 6.43 -1.61 -14.72
C ALA A 347 5.76 -2.25 -13.52
N SER A 348 4.52 -2.73 -13.69
CA SER A 348 3.75 -3.41 -12.65
C SER A 348 3.07 -4.65 -13.25
N PRO A 349 3.27 -5.85 -12.69
CA PRO A 349 2.81 -7.09 -13.30
C PRO A 349 1.28 -7.23 -13.30
N GLY A 350 0.79 -8.03 -14.23
CA GLY A 350 -0.64 -8.32 -14.41
C GLY A 350 -1.09 -8.05 -15.84
N ILE A 351 -2.35 -8.37 -16.14
CA ILE A 351 -2.97 -8.09 -17.44
C ILE A 351 -4.22 -7.26 -17.18
N GLY A 352 -4.30 -6.07 -17.77
CA GLY A 352 -5.50 -5.24 -17.76
C GLY A 352 -6.04 -5.08 -19.17
N VAL A 353 -7.37 -5.08 -19.28
CA VAL A 353 -8.09 -4.94 -20.55
C VAL A 353 -9.18 -3.91 -20.37
N GLY A 354 -9.30 -2.98 -21.31
CA GLY A 354 -10.33 -1.95 -21.23
C GLY A 354 -10.24 -0.94 -22.36
N PRO A 355 -11.21 -0.03 -22.46
CA PRO A 355 -11.18 1.08 -23.39
C PRO A 355 -10.11 2.10 -22.98
N VAL A 356 -9.36 2.59 -23.95
CA VAL A 356 -8.32 3.60 -23.76
C VAL A 356 -8.94 4.93 -23.37
N LYS A 357 -8.35 5.56 -22.36
CA LYS A 357 -8.57 6.97 -22.02
C LYS A 357 -7.26 7.73 -22.03
N ILE A 358 -7.13 8.69 -22.95
CA ILE A 358 -5.92 9.49 -23.13
C ILE A 358 -5.99 10.74 -22.25
N LEU A 359 -5.04 10.88 -21.33
CA LEU A 359 -4.89 12.07 -20.50
C LEU A 359 -3.57 12.79 -20.78
N THR A 360 -3.66 13.99 -21.36
CA THR A 360 -2.50 14.88 -21.56
C THR A 360 -2.29 15.89 -20.42
N SER A 361 -3.25 15.97 -19.49
CA SER A 361 -3.22 16.88 -18.34
C SER A 361 -3.99 16.31 -17.14
N PRO A 362 -3.54 16.56 -15.88
CA PRO A 362 -4.28 16.16 -14.69
C PRO A 362 -5.68 16.79 -14.57
N LYS A 363 -5.96 17.90 -15.27
CA LYS A 363 -7.31 18.52 -15.26
C LYS A 363 -8.39 17.58 -15.79
N ASP A 364 -7.99 16.58 -16.57
CA ASP A 364 -8.87 15.64 -17.24
C ASP A 364 -9.05 14.31 -16.48
N ILE A 365 -8.55 14.18 -15.24
CA ILE A 365 -8.65 12.94 -14.44
C ILE A 365 -10.09 12.44 -14.26
N HIS A 366 -11.08 13.33 -14.34
CA HIS A 366 -12.51 12.98 -14.28
C HIS A 366 -13.00 12.18 -15.49
N LYS A 367 -12.25 12.15 -16.60
CA LYS A 367 -12.59 11.39 -17.81
C LYS A 367 -12.38 9.88 -17.64
N VAL A 368 -11.52 9.46 -16.71
CA VAL A 368 -11.20 8.05 -16.45
C VAL A 368 -12.25 7.43 -15.54
N LEU A 369 -12.88 6.38 -16.04
CA LEU A 369 -13.88 5.58 -15.34
C LEU A 369 -13.28 4.24 -14.88
N GLN A 370 -14.00 3.55 -14.00
CA GLN A 370 -13.59 2.23 -13.52
C GLN A 370 -13.48 1.27 -14.71
N GLY A 371 -12.31 0.64 -14.87
CA GLY A 371 -12.07 -0.32 -15.95
C GLY A 371 -11.42 0.24 -17.21
N ASP A 372 -11.21 1.57 -17.30
CA ASP A 372 -10.52 2.20 -18.43
C ASP A 372 -9.00 1.89 -18.41
N ILE A 373 -8.35 1.92 -19.57
CA ILE A 373 -6.89 1.89 -19.69
C ILE A 373 -6.39 3.33 -19.78
N LEU A 374 -5.68 3.80 -18.75
CA LEU A 374 -5.11 5.15 -18.71
C LEU A 374 -3.86 5.22 -19.60
N VAL A 375 -3.90 6.05 -20.64
CA VAL A 375 -2.76 6.34 -21.51
C VAL A 375 -2.33 7.79 -21.35
N ALA A 376 -1.06 8.05 -21.03
CA ALA A 376 -0.55 9.41 -20.79
C ALA A 376 0.90 9.59 -21.26
N PRO A 377 1.40 10.83 -21.49
CA PRO A 377 2.81 11.05 -21.84
C PRO A 377 3.73 10.62 -20.68
N TYR A 378 3.33 10.97 -19.46
CA TYR A 378 3.88 10.57 -18.17
C TYR A 378 2.80 10.85 -17.12
N THR A 379 2.96 10.34 -15.89
CA THR A 379 2.05 10.66 -14.77
C THR A 379 2.81 11.36 -13.65
N ASN A 380 2.08 12.10 -12.82
CA ASN A 380 2.56 12.73 -11.59
C ASN A 380 1.50 12.48 -10.48
N PRO A 381 1.74 12.91 -9.23
CA PRO A 381 0.81 12.65 -8.13
C PRO A 381 -0.64 13.10 -8.37
N ASP A 382 -0.87 14.11 -9.22
CA ASP A 382 -2.21 14.60 -9.53
C ASP A 382 -3.05 13.59 -10.32
N TYR A 383 -2.40 12.60 -10.96
CA TYR A 383 -3.07 11.52 -11.69
C TYR A 383 -3.54 10.38 -10.79
N VAL A 384 -3.10 10.32 -9.51
CA VAL A 384 -3.42 9.20 -8.59
C VAL A 384 -4.92 8.88 -8.52
N PRO A 385 -5.84 9.86 -8.44
CA PRO A 385 -7.28 9.57 -8.43
C PRO A 385 -7.78 8.87 -9.70
N ALA A 386 -7.20 9.15 -10.86
CA ALA A 386 -7.51 8.48 -12.12
C ALA A 386 -6.82 7.11 -12.21
N MET A 387 -5.56 7.03 -11.76
CA MET A 387 -4.78 5.79 -11.74
C MET A 387 -5.53 4.70 -10.96
N LYS A 388 -6.07 5.01 -9.77
CA LYS A 388 -6.83 4.06 -8.94
C LYS A 388 -8.06 3.44 -9.63
N LYS A 389 -8.62 4.11 -10.65
CA LYS A 389 -9.81 3.64 -11.39
C LYS A 389 -9.43 2.78 -12.61
N ALA A 390 -8.20 2.89 -13.08
CA ALA A 390 -7.77 2.29 -14.33
C ALA A 390 -7.54 0.78 -14.19
N ALA A 391 -7.93 0.01 -15.21
CA ALA A 391 -7.63 -1.42 -15.32
C ALA A 391 -6.17 -1.70 -15.68
N ALA A 392 -5.50 -0.76 -16.36
CA ALA A 392 -4.06 -0.73 -16.57
C ALA A 392 -3.59 0.69 -16.90
N ILE A 393 -2.27 0.90 -16.81
CA ILE A 393 -1.64 2.20 -17.09
C ILE A 393 -0.57 2.03 -18.16
N VAL A 394 -0.59 2.92 -19.15
CA VAL A 394 0.41 3.01 -20.22
C VAL A 394 0.98 4.42 -20.27
N THR A 395 2.31 4.55 -20.16
CA THR A 395 2.96 5.86 -20.34
C THR A 395 3.97 5.88 -21.48
N GLU A 396 4.03 6.98 -22.24
CA GLU A 396 5.04 7.11 -23.30
C GLU A 396 6.45 7.25 -22.77
N ARG A 397 6.58 7.83 -21.57
CA ARG A 397 7.85 8.11 -20.91
C ARG A 397 7.90 7.49 -19.51
N GLY A 398 9.12 7.30 -19.03
CA GLY A 398 9.44 6.79 -17.71
C GLY A 398 10.01 5.38 -17.75
N GLY A 399 10.87 5.06 -16.78
CA GLY A 399 11.40 3.71 -16.55
C GLY A 399 10.63 2.96 -15.48
N ARG A 400 11.12 1.78 -15.08
CA ARG A 400 10.56 0.96 -13.99
C ARG A 400 10.59 1.66 -12.63
N THR A 401 11.27 2.81 -12.52
CA THR A 401 11.37 3.64 -11.32
C THR A 401 10.47 4.89 -11.37
N SER A 402 9.76 5.12 -12.48
CA SER A 402 8.94 6.32 -12.65
C SER A 402 7.77 6.37 -11.67
N HIS A 403 7.21 7.56 -11.44
CA HIS A 403 5.98 7.74 -10.67
C HIS A 403 4.88 6.75 -11.08
N ALA A 404 4.64 6.60 -12.38
CA ALA A 404 3.68 5.63 -12.92
C ALA A 404 4.00 4.20 -12.46
N ALA A 405 5.26 3.77 -12.54
CA ALA A 405 5.67 2.42 -12.16
C ALA A 405 5.51 2.16 -10.66
N ILE A 406 5.95 3.08 -9.80
CA ILE A 406 5.91 2.94 -8.34
C ILE A 406 4.46 2.84 -7.87
N VAL A 407 3.65 3.85 -8.20
CA VAL A 407 2.26 3.94 -7.76
C VAL A 407 1.41 2.79 -8.31
N SER A 408 1.68 2.33 -9.54
CA SER A 408 0.97 1.18 -10.10
C SER A 408 1.28 -0.13 -9.36
N ARG A 409 2.51 -0.32 -8.89
CA ARG A 409 2.85 -1.48 -8.05
C ARG A 409 2.16 -1.42 -6.69
N GLU A 410 2.17 -0.25 -6.06
CA GLU A 410 1.52 -0.03 -4.76
C GLU A 410 0.01 -0.35 -4.80
N PHE A 411 -0.66 0.00 -5.91
CA PHE A 411 -2.07 -0.30 -6.11
C PHE A 411 -2.35 -1.65 -6.79
N GLY A 412 -1.32 -2.43 -7.16
CA GLY A 412 -1.49 -3.70 -7.87
C GLY A 412 -2.09 -3.57 -9.28
N ILE A 413 -1.94 -2.40 -9.91
CA ILE A 413 -2.50 -2.09 -11.23
C ILE A 413 -1.47 -2.48 -12.30
N PRO A 414 -1.82 -3.28 -13.32
CA PRO A 414 -0.92 -3.59 -14.43
C PRO A 414 -0.40 -2.33 -15.12
N ALA A 415 0.90 -2.23 -15.37
CA ALA A 415 1.47 -1.04 -16.01
C ALA A 415 2.64 -1.34 -16.94
N VAL A 416 2.66 -0.63 -18.07
CA VAL A 416 3.76 -0.60 -19.03
C VAL A 416 4.18 0.85 -19.25
N VAL A 417 5.45 1.17 -19.02
CA VAL A 417 5.98 2.55 -19.09
C VAL A 417 7.01 2.68 -20.20
N GLY A 418 7.34 3.91 -20.58
CA GLY A 418 8.38 4.13 -21.59
C GLY A 418 8.01 3.62 -22.99
N VAL A 419 6.71 3.65 -23.35
CA VAL A 419 6.16 3.15 -24.62
C VAL A 419 6.15 4.26 -25.69
N PRO A 420 7.17 4.38 -26.55
CA PRO A 420 7.26 5.54 -27.43
C PRO A 420 6.11 5.55 -28.45
N ASN A 421 5.49 6.72 -28.65
CA ASN A 421 4.35 6.95 -29.56
C ASN A 421 3.02 6.30 -29.14
N ALA A 422 2.85 5.84 -27.90
CA ALA A 422 1.59 5.25 -27.45
C ALA A 422 0.37 6.13 -27.77
N ILE A 423 0.44 7.44 -27.50
CA ILE A 423 -0.69 8.38 -27.69
C ILE A 423 -1.05 8.55 -29.17
N LYS A 424 -0.10 8.35 -30.08
CA LYS A 424 -0.35 8.44 -31.53
C LYS A 424 -0.91 7.14 -32.10
N THR A 425 -0.56 6.00 -31.49
CA THR A 425 -0.90 4.68 -31.99
C THR A 425 -2.29 4.22 -31.54
N VAL A 426 -2.70 4.55 -30.32
CA VAL A 426 -4.05 4.23 -29.79
C VAL A 426 -4.93 5.48 -29.69
N LYS A 427 -6.24 5.30 -29.74
CA LYS A 427 -7.25 6.37 -29.66
C LYS A 427 -8.16 6.20 -28.44
N ASP A 428 -8.75 7.29 -27.96
CA ASP A 428 -9.81 7.23 -26.94
C ASP A 428 -10.92 6.25 -27.38
N GLY A 429 -11.27 5.32 -26.48
CA GLY A 429 -12.26 4.28 -26.71
C GLY A 429 -11.73 3.00 -27.37
N ASP A 430 -10.50 2.97 -27.86
CA ASP A 430 -9.89 1.72 -28.36
C ASP A 430 -9.79 0.70 -27.22
N VAL A 431 -10.29 -0.52 -27.42
CA VAL A 431 -10.06 -1.59 -26.44
C VAL A 431 -8.67 -2.16 -26.65
N ILE A 432 -7.83 -2.12 -25.62
CA ILE A 432 -6.48 -2.69 -25.64
C ILE A 432 -6.27 -3.63 -24.46
N SER A 433 -5.32 -4.54 -24.61
CA SER A 433 -4.83 -5.42 -23.55
C SER A 433 -3.38 -5.07 -23.22
N VAL A 434 -3.09 -4.85 -21.94
CA VAL A 434 -1.79 -4.41 -21.45
C VAL A 434 -1.20 -5.51 -20.57
N ASN A 435 -0.07 -6.09 -20.99
CA ASN A 435 0.67 -7.06 -20.19
C ASN A 435 1.81 -6.36 -19.44
N GLY A 436 1.53 -5.99 -18.19
CA GLY A 436 2.49 -5.29 -17.34
C GLY A 436 3.68 -6.13 -16.87
N LYS A 437 3.65 -7.45 -17.09
CA LYS A 437 4.76 -8.38 -16.76
C LYS A 437 5.79 -8.46 -17.89
N THR A 438 5.35 -8.51 -19.15
CA THR A 438 6.24 -8.63 -20.32
C THR A 438 6.51 -7.28 -21.00
N GLY A 439 5.68 -6.26 -20.75
CA GLY A 439 5.79 -4.94 -21.38
C GLY A 439 5.06 -4.84 -22.72
N GLU A 440 4.21 -5.80 -23.07
CA GLU A 440 3.55 -5.89 -24.36
C GLU A 440 2.13 -5.32 -24.33
N ILE A 441 1.73 -4.63 -25.41
CA ILE A 441 0.39 -4.06 -25.57
C ILE A 441 -0.21 -4.57 -26.87
N TYR A 442 -1.44 -5.07 -26.80
CA TYR A 442 -2.17 -5.66 -27.94
C TYR A 442 -3.47 -4.90 -28.20
N LYS A 443 -3.89 -4.88 -29.48
CA LYS A 443 -5.19 -4.34 -29.87
C LYS A 443 -6.28 -5.38 -29.59
N GLY A 444 -7.41 -4.93 -29.04
CA GLY A 444 -8.54 -5.77 -28.68
C GLY A 444 -8.42 -6.41 -27.29
N SER A 445 -9.48 -7.13 -26.91
CA SER A 445 -9.49 -7.96 -25.71
C SER A 445 -8.79 -9.29 -26.03
N VAL A 446 -7.71 -9.62 -25.33
CA VAL A 446 -7.09 -10.95 -25.40
C VAL A 446 -7.99 -12.04 -24.77
N LEU A 447 -9.10 -11.64 -24.15
CA LEU A 447 -10.12 -12.53 -23.61
C LEU A 447 -11.20 -12.85 -24.65
N THR A 448 -10.84 -13.51 -25.74
CA THR A 448 -11.80 -14.34 -26.51
C THR A 448 -11.07 -15.50 -27.17
N GLN A 449 -10.98 -16.63 -26.47
CA GLN A 449 -11.51 -17.89 -26.98
C GLN A 449 -11.70 -18.90 -25.86
N GLU A 450 -12.81 -19.63 -25.98
CA GLU A 450 -13.30 -20.70 -25.12
C GLU A 450 -12.16 -21.55 -24.55
N ILE A 451 -12.07 -21.59 -23.23
CA ILE A 451 -11.25 -22.59 -22.53
C ILE A 451 -11.99 -23.93 -22.67
N ASN A 452 -11.83 -24.59 -23.82
CA ASN A 452 -11.92 -26.04 -23.89
C ASN A 452 -10.76 -26.59 -23.06
N SER A 453 -10.99 -26.62 -21.75
CA SER A 453 -10.02 -27.06 -20.76
C SER A 453 -9.93 -28.57 -20.84
N LYS A 454 -9.01 -29.05 -21.68
CA LYS A 454 -8.31 -30.29 -21.35
C LYS A 454 -7.45 -29.97 -20.13
N VAL A 455 -8.06 -30.18 -18.96
CA VAL A 455 -7.42 -30.16 -17.65
C VAL A 455 -6.20 -31.08 -17.73
N HIS A 456 -5.00 -30.50 -17.73
CA HIS A 456 -3.87 -31.24 -17.21
C HIS A 456 -4.13 -31.42 -15.71
N PRO A 457 -4.11 -32.65 -15.18
CA PRO A 457 -4.45 -32.90 -13.80
C PRO A 457 -3.42 -32.19 -12.92
N GLN A 458 -3.81 -31.06 -12.33
CA GLN A 458 -3.14 -30.57 -11.13
C GLN A 458 -3.24 -31.69 -10.11
N ILE A 459 -2.10 -32.15 -9.59
CA ILE A 459 -2.08 -33.09 -8.48
C ILE A 459 -2.82 -32.40 -7.32
N MET A 460 -4.05 -32.84 -7.07
CA MET A 460 -4.88 -32.29 -6.00
C MET A 460 -4.29 -32.80 -4.69
N ILE A 461 -3.37 -32.01 -4.11
CA ILE A 461 -2.73 -32.31 -2.85
C ILE A 461 -3.83 -32.35 -1.78
N LYS A 462 -4.07 -33.53 -1.22
CA LYS A 462 -5.04 -33.72 -0.14
C LYS A 462 -4.37 -33.44 1.19
N THR A 463 -5.02 -32.61 2.01
CA THR A 463 -4.63 -32.29 3.39
C THR A 463 -5.78 -32.67 4.32
N GLN A 464 -5.48 -33.00 5.58
CA GLN A 464 -6.49 -33.22 6.62
C GLN A 464 -7.07 -31.89 7.08
N THR A 465 -6.21 -30.90 7.29
CA THR A 465 -6.56 -29.51 7.58
C THR A 465 -7.06 -28.85 6.29
N LYS A 466 -8.27 -28.33 6.33
CA LYS A 466 -8.89 -27.72 5.15
C LYS A 466 -8.33 -26.32 4.90
N VAL A 467 -8.18 -25.96 3.64
CA VAL A 467 -7.80 -24.61 3.22
C VAL A 467 -9.01 -23.91 2.64
N TYR A 468 -9.51 -22.95 3.39
CA TYR A 468 -10.58 -22.05 3.02
C TYR A 468 -10.06 -20.69 2.56
N VAL A 469 -10.94 -19.91 1.95
CA VAL A 469 -10.64 -18.54 1.51
C VAL A 469 -11.49 -17.51 2.25
N ASN A 470 -10.89 -16.34 2.50
CA ASN A 470 -11.58 -15.11 2.89
C ASN A 470 -12.06 -14.41 1.61
N LEU A 471 -13.37 -14.19 1.46
CA LEU A 471 -13.97 -13.63 0.24
C LEU A 471 -15.03 -12.59 0.57
N ALA A 472 -15.04 -11.48 -0.16
CA ALA A 472 -16.07 -10.45 -0.02
C ALA A 472 -16.69 -10.05 -1.36
N GLU A 473 -15.97 -10.20 -2.46
CA GLU A 473 -16.38 -9.79 -3.81
C GLU A 473 -17.00 -10.97 -4.60
N PRO A 474 -18.29 -10.90 -4.98
CA PRO A 474 -18.94 -11.95 -5.77
C PRO A 474 -18.30 -12.23 -7.13
N GLU A 475 -17.74 -11.19 -7.76
CA GLU A 475 -17.13 -11.27 -9.10
C GLU A 475 -15.91 -12.19 -9.15
N LEU A 476 -15.19 -12.33 -8.02
CA LEU A 476 -14.02 -13.19 -7.91
C LEU A 476 -14.37 -14.66 -7.63
N ALA A 477 -15.63 -14.96 -7.28
CA ALA A 477 -16.03 -16.25 -6.74
C ALA A 477 -15.77 -17.42 -7.69
N GLN A 478 -16.12 -17.30 -8.98
CA GLN A 478 -15.91 -18.39 -9.95
C GLN A 478 -14.43 -18.69 -10.16
N LYS A 479 -13.61 -17.65 -10.26
CA LYS A 479 -12.16 -17.77 -10.45
C LYS A 479 -11.50 -18.44 -9.25
N ILE A 480 -11.89 -18.08 -8.03
CA ILE A 480 -11.31 -18.64 -6.80
C ILE A 480 -11.83 -20.07 -6.58
N ALA A 481 -13.10 -20.32 -6.84
CA ALA A 481 -13.69 -21.65 -6.77
C ALA A 481 -12.97 -22.66 -7.69
N ALA A 482 -12.40 -22.22 -8.82
CA ALA A 482 -11.63 -23.07 -9.72
C ALA A 482 -10.24 -23.47 -9.18
N GLN A 483 -9.78 -22.86 -8.07
CA GLN A 483 -8.49 -23.18 -7.44
C GLN A 483 -8.62 -24.36 -6.47
N ASN A 484 -7.49 -24.83 -5.93
CA ASN A 484 -7.43 -25.92 -4.97
C ASN A 484 -7.86 -25.48 -3.55
N VAL A 485 -9.11 -25.05 -3.42
CA VAL A 485 -9.71 -24.50 -2.20
C VAL A 485 -10.89 -25.35 -1.73
N ASP A 486 -11.02 -25.54 -0.42
CA ASP A 486 -12.02 -26.45 0.18
C ASP A 486 -13.37 -25.77 0.46
N GLY A 487 -13.47 -24.45 0.30
CA GLY A 487 -14.65 -23.65 0.64
C GLY A 487 -14.31 -22.20 1.01
N VAL A 488 -15.31 -21.45 1.45
CA VAL A 488 -15.16 -20.08 1.96
C VAL A 488 -15.28 -20.11 3.49
N GLY A 489 -14.22 -19.74 4.19
CA GLY A 489 -14.12 -19.79 5.64
C GLY A 489 -14.54 -18.48 6.29
N LEU A 490 -14.59 -17.41 5.50
CA LEU A 490 -15.12 -16.12 5.90
C LEU A 490 -15.68 -15.38 4.68
N LEU A 491 -17.01 -15.35 4.55
CA LEU A 491 -17.71 -14.45 3.64
C LEU A 491 -18.09 -13.18 4.39
N ARG A 492 -17.59 -12.04 3.90
CA ARG A 492 -17.91 -10.69 4.41
C ARG A 492 -18.85 -9.99 3.44
N ALA A 493 -19.99 -9.49 3.95
CA ALA A 493 -20.97 -8.78 3.12
C ALA A 493 -20.89 -7.25 3.27
N GLU A 494 -19.92 -6.73 4.03
CA GLU A 494 -19.77 -5.29 4.29
C GLU A 494 -19.66 -4.47 3.00
N PHE A 495 -18.95 -4.96 1.97
CA PHE A 495 -18.91 -4.29 0.66
C PHE A 495 -20.26 -4.29 -0.04
N MET A 496 -20.99 -5.42 -0.04
CA MET A 496 -22.34 -5.50 -0.62
C MET A 496 -23.30 -4.52 0.07
N ILE A 497 -23.17 -4.36 1.38
CA ILE A 497 -23.97 -3.42 2.16
C ILE A 497 -23.56 -1.97 1.88
N ALA A 498 -22.26 -1.70 1.74
CA ALA A 498 -21.76 -0.39 1.37
C ALA A 498 -22.24 0.05 -0.02
N GLU A 499 -22.31 -0.88 -0.99
CA GLU A 499 -22.84 -0.63 -2.34
C GLU A 499 -24.34 -0.30 -2.36
N ILE A 500 -25.13 -0.84 -1.41
CA ILE A 500 -26.52 -0.41 -1.22
C ILE A 500 -26.56 1.09 -0.83
N GLY A 501 -25.53 1.57 -0.13
CA GLY A 501 -25.30 2.99 0.17
C GLY A 501 -26.28 3.63 1.15
N THR A 502 -27.27 2.87 1.65
CA THR A 502 -28.33 3.35 2.54
C THR A 502 -28.40 2.51 3.79
N HIS A 503 -28.56 3.15 4.95
CA HIS A 503 -28.63 2.48 6.22
C HIS A 503 -29.84 1.51 6.28
N PRO A 504 -29.69 0.26 6.72
CA PRO A 504 -30.79 -0.72 6.68
C PRO A 504 -32.04 -0.29 7.46
N ARG A 505 -31.87 0.39 8.62
CA ARG A 505 -33.02 0.94 9.36
C ARG A 505 -33.77 2.03 8.60
N MET A 506 -33.10 2.79 7.73
CA MET A 506 -33.77 3.75 6.85
C MET A 506 -34.61 3.03 5.80
N LEU A 507 -34.06 1.98 5.19
CA LEU A 507 -34.81 1.15 4.23
C LEU A 507 -36.05 0.55 4.87
N ILE A 508 -35.95 0.05 6.11
CA ILE A 508 -37.10 -0.46 6.88
C ILE A 508 -38.13 0.64 7.14
N ALA A 509 -37.70 1.83 7.58
CA ALA A 509 -38.59 2.95 7.82
C ALA A 509 -39.33 3.40 6.54
N GLU A 510 -38.68 3.29 5.38
CA GLU A 510 -39.25 3.61 4.07
C GLU A 510 -40.02 2.45 3.41
N LYS A 511 -40.15 1.29 4.08
CA LYS A 511 -40.75 0.06 3.53
C LYS A 511 -40.05 -0.45 2.25
N LYS A 512 -38.73 -0.29 2.18
CA LYS A 512 -37.83 -0.67 1.08
C LYS A 512 -36.85 -1.78 1.48
N GLU A 513 -37.14 -2.53 2.53
CA GLU A 513 -36.29 -3.61 3.05
C GLU A 513 -35.99 -4.70 2.01
N LYS A 514 -36.88 -4.90 1.02
CA LYS A 514 -36.66 -5.84 -0.09
C LYS A 514 -35.40 -5.53 -0.90
N ILE A 515 -35.03 -4.26 -1.06
CA ILE A 515 -33.82 -3.85 -1.79
C ILE A 515 -32.57 -4.45 -1.10
N PHE A 516 -32.55 -4.40 0.23
CA PHE A 516 -31.44 -4.94 1.01
C PHE A 516 -31.37 -6.47 0.90
N ILE A 517 -32.51 -7.14 1.04
CA ILE A 517 -32.61 -8.60 0.93
C ILE A 517 -32.18 -9.07 -0.46
N GLU A 518 -32.68 -8.43 -1.52
CA GLU A 518 -32.39 -8.78 -2.93
C GLU A 518 -30.90 -8.60 -3.25
N LYS A 519 -30.30 -7.48 -2.85
CA LYS A 519 -28.87 -7.21 -3.10
C LYS A 519 -27.94 -8.17 -2.37
N LEU A 520 -28.21 -8.46 -1.10
CA LEU A 520 -27.45 -9.48 -0.39
C LEU A 520 -27.69 -10.88 -0.97
N THR A 521 -28.92 -11.19 -1.38
CA THR A 521 -29.24 -12.48 -2.02
C THR A 521 -28.44 -12.64 -3.32
N GLU A 522 -28.37 -11.62 -4.16
CA GLU A 522 -27.61 -11.61 -5.40
C GLU A 522 -26.12 -11.90 -5.15
N GLY A 523 -25.48 -11.14 -4.25
CA GLY A 523 -24.06 -11.30 -3.94
C GLY A 523 -23.72 -12.62 -3.27
N ILE A 524 -24.42 -12.98 -2.18
CA ILE A 524 -24.12 -14.19 -1.41
C ILE A 524 -24.45 -15.45 -2.23
N SER A 525 -25.56 -15.47 -2.98
CA SER A 525 -25.92 -16.64 -3.80
C SER A 525 -24.93 -16.87 -4.94
N THR A 526 -24.35 -15.81 -5.52
CA THR A 526 -23.30 -15.92 -6.55
C THR A 526 -22.08 -16.66 -6.00
N ILE A 527 -21.66 -16.32 -4.79
CA ILE A 527 -20.57 -17.02 -4.10
C ILE A 527 -20.98 -18.46 -3.79
N CYS A 528 -22.17 -18.68 -3.23
CA CYS A 528 -22.63 -20.03 -2.88
C CYS A 528 -22.70 -20.96 -4.08
N LYS A 529 -23.17 -20.47 -5.24
CA LYS A 529 -23.21 -21.22 -6.51
C LYS A 529 -21.82 -21.60 -6.99
N ALA A 530 -20.87 -20.67 -6.96
CA ALA A 530 -19.50 -20.93 -7.40
C ALA A 530 -18.82 -22.02 -6.56
N PHE A 531 -19.08 -22.04 -5.26
CA PHE A 531 -18.45 -23.00 -4.35
C PHE A 531 -19.22 -24.32 -4.21
N TYR A 532 -20.48 -24.41 -4.63
CA TYR A 532 -21.33 -25.58 -4.41
C TYR A 532 -20.67 -26.89 -4.90
N PRO A 533 -20.64 -27.98 -4.09
CA PRO A 533 -21.24 -28.15 -2.75
C PRO A 533 -20.31 -27.77 -1.58
N ARG A 534 -19.14 -27.17 -1.82
CA ARG A 534 -18.20 -26.76 -0.76
C ARG A 534 -18.83 -25.70 0.16
N PRO A 535 -18.54 -25.75 1.47
CA PRO A 535 -19.15 -24.87 2.45
C PRO A 535 -18.78 -23.40 2.21
N VAL A 536 -19.73 -22.52 2.49
CA VAL A 536 -19.55 -21.07 2.54
C VAL A 536 -19.99 -20.58 3.90
N LEU A 537 -19.07 -20.05 4.70
CA LEU A 537 -19.37 -19.53 6.02
C LEU A 537 -19.58 -18.01 5.95
N TYR A 538 -20.84 -17.59 6.01
CA TYR A 538 -21.23 -16.19 6.06
C TYR A 538 -21.15 -15.64 7.48
N ARG A 539 -20.37 -14.57 7.66
CA ARG A 539 -20.36 -13.80 8.90
C ARG A 539 -21.47 -12.76 8.84
N ALA A 540 -22.40 -12.80 9.80
CA ALA A 540 -23.39 -11.74 9.95
C ALA A 540 -22.70 -10.37 10.10
N THR A 541 -23.39 -9.29 9.71
CA THR A 541 -22.75 -7.98 9.59
C THR A 541 -22.11 -7.52 10.90
N ASP A 542 -20.84 -7.14 10.85
CA ASP A 542 -20.07 -6.69 12.02
C ASP A 542 -19.65 -5.21 11.92
N PHE A 543 -20.44 -4.39 11.22
CA PHE A 543 -20.16 -2.96 11.13
C PHE A 543 -20.22 -2.29 12.50
N LYS A 544 -19.22 -1.42 12.73
CA LYS A 544 -19.17 -0.48 13.84
C LYS A 544 -20.15 0.67 13.59
N THR A 545 -20.54 1.37 14.66
CA THR A 545 -21.49 2.50 14.59
C THR A 545 -21.03 3.59 13.64
N ASN A 546 -19.74 3.94 13.63
CA ASN A 546 -19.16 4.93 12.73
C ASN A 546 -19.25 4.52 11.26
N GLU A 547 -19.13 3.23 10.93
CA GLU A 547 -19.26 2.73 9.56
C GLU A 547 -20.72 2.82 9.08
N TYR A 548 -21.67 2.37 9.90
CA TYR A 548 -23.09 2.52 9.59
C TYR A 548 -23.52 4.00 9.50
N ARG A 549 -22.93 4.87 10.33
CA ARG A 549 -23.23 6.32 10.33
C ARG A 549 -22.90 6.99 9.00
N ASN A 550 -21.90 6.47 8.28
CA ASN A 550 -21.47 6.99 6.98
C ASN A 550 -22.40 6.59 5.82
N LEU A 551 -23.32 5.63 6.03
CA LEU A 551 -24.35 5.33 5.04
C LEU A 551 -25.45 6.40 5.04
N LYS A 552 -26.14 6.55 3.91
CA LYS A 552 -27.27 7.48 3.80
C LYS A 552 -28.31 7.19 4.90
N GLY A 553 -28.62 8.21 5.70
CA GLY A 553 -29.54 8.13 6.84
C GLY A 553 -28.97 7.50 8.11
N GLY A 554 -27.74 6.99 8.10
CA GLY A 554 -27.11 6.34 9.25
C GLY A 554 -26.98 7.24 10.48
N ILE A 555 -26.77 8.54 10.27
CA ILE A 555 -26.67 9.54 11.34
C ILE A 555 -27.88 9.58 12.29
N HIS A 556 -29.07 9.19 11.82
CA HIS A 556 -30.30 9.18 12.62
C HIS A 556 -30.46 7.91 13.47
N TYR A 557 -29.73 6.84 13.15
CA TYR A 557 -29.90 5.53 13.78
C TYR A 557 -28.69 5.11 14.60
N GLU A 558 -27.52 5.69 14.33
CA GLU A 558 -26.27 5.32 14.97
C GLU A 558 -25.83 6.37 16.00
N PRO A 559 -25.45 5.97 17.23
CA PRO A 559 -24.84 6.89 18.19
C PRO A 559 -23.40 7.23 17.80
N ILE A 560 -22.85 8.29 18.40
CA ILE A 560 -21.40 8.56 18.35
C ILE A 560 -20.78 7.83 19.54
N GLU A 561 -19.80 6.97 19.28
CA GLU A 561 -19.09 6.22 20.31
C GLU A 561 -17.64 6.68 20.40
N PRO A 562 -17.08 6.88 21.61
CA PRO A 562 -15.67 7.19 21.78
C PRO A 562 -14.74 6.09 21.25
N ASN A 563 -15.15 4.82 21.39
CA ASN A 563 -14.39 3.65 20.96
C ASN A 563 -15.27 2.69 20.14
N PRO A 564 -15.51 2.96 18.84
CA PRO A 564 -16.39 2.14 18.02
C PRO A 564 -15.97 0.67 17.91
N MET A 565 -14.67 0.37 18.07
CA MET A 565 -14.16 -1.01 18.12
C MET A 565 -14.84 -1.85 19.22
N LEU A 566 -15.09 -1.25 20.39
CA LEU A 566 -15.67 -1.92 21.57
C LEU A 566 -17.19 -1.72 21.69
N GLY A 567 -17.76 -0.94 20.79
CA GLY A 567 -19.09 -0.35 20.91
C GLY A 567 -20.25 -1.20 20.40
N PHE A 568 -21.29 -0.54 19.89
CA PHE A 568 -22.57 -1.13 19.50
C PHE A 568 -22.48 -1.91 18.16
N ARG A 569 -21.96 -3.14 18.23
CA ARG A 569 -21.74 -4.05 17.08
C ARG A 569 -21.95 -5.54 17.43
N GLY A 570 -21.90 -6.38 16.41
CA GLY A 570 -22.02 -7.85 16.48
C GLY A 570 -23.25 -8.35 17.23
N ALA A 571 -23.11 -9.46 17.95
CA ALA A 571 -24.22 -10.12 18.66
C ALA A 571 -25.08 -9.18 19.52
N TYR A 572 -24.44 -8.23 20.22
CA TYR A 572 -25.15 -7.28 21.07
C TYR A 572 -26.10 -6.38 20.27
N ARG A 573 -25.72 -5.96 19.06
CA ARG A 573 -26.59 -5.21 18.16
C ARG A 573 -27.80 -6.05 17.76
N TYR A 574 -27.60 -7.31 17.40
CA TYR A 574 -28.69 -8.18 16.93
C TYR A 574 -29.75 -8.42 17.99
N ILE A 575 -29.36 -8.54 19.26
CA ILE A 575 -30.30 -8.79 20.37
C ILE A 575 -30.99 -7.52 20.87
N ASN A 576 -30.38 -6.34 20.64
CA ASN A 576 -30.95 -5.06 21.06
C ASN A 576 -31.84 -4.44 19.97
N ASP A 577 -31.48 -4.63 18.71
CA ASP A 577 -32.27 -4.23 17.53
C ASP A 577 -32.18 -5.32 16.45
N SER A 578 -33.12 -6.28 16.51
CA SER A 578 -33.11 -7.46 15.64
C SER A 578 -33.48 -7.16 14.19
N ARG A 579 -34.12 -6.02 13.91
CA ARG A 579 -34.74 -5.72 12.61
C ARG A 579 -33.77 -5.81 11.43
N VAL A 580 -32.52 -5.36 11.61
CA VAL A 580 -31.50 -5.45 10.55
C VAL A 580 -31.01 -6.89 10.39
N PHE A 581 -30.80 -7.59 11.50
CA PHE A 581 -30.37 -9.00 11.49
C PHE A 581 -31.44 -9.91 10.88
N GLU A 582 -32.72 -9.63 11.10
CA GLU A 582 -33.85 -10.34 10.48
C GLU A 582 -33.81 -10.27 8.94
N LEU A 583 -33.34 -9.16 8.36
CA LEU A 583 -33.16 -9.06 6.90
C LEU A 583 -32.07 -10.03 6.41
N GLU A 584 -30.96 -10.15 7.14
CA GLU A 584 -29.90 -11.11 6.81
C GLU A 584 -30.38 -12.56 6.96
N LEU A 585 -31.16 -12.86 8.00
CA LEU A 585 -31.77 -14.18 8.19
C LEU A 585 -32.73 -14.52 7.05
N GLU A 586 -33.55 -13.57 6.59
CA GLU A 586 -34.42 -13.78 5.43
C GLU A 586 -33.61 -14.01 4.14
N THR A 587 -32.53 -13.27 3.91
CA THR A 587 -31.59 -13.55 2.81
C THR A 587 -31.07 -14.98 2.87
N ILE A 588 -30.60 -15.44 4.03
CA ILE A 588 -30.09 -16.82 4.21
C ILE A 588 -31.21 -17.84 3.91
N LYS A 589 -32.44 -17.61 4.37
CA LYS A 589 -33.59 -18.49 4.08
C LYS A 589 -33.89 -18.56 2.58
N ILE A 590 -33.87 -17.43 1.87
CA ILE A 590 -34.10 -17.40 0.43
C ILE A 590 -33.04 -18.24 -0.29
N ILE A 591 -31.76 -18.02 0.01
CA ILE A 591 -30.66 -18.73 -0.62
C ILE A 591 -30.73 -20.24 -0.34
N ARG A 592 -30.98 -20.63 0.90
CA ARG A 592 -31.00 -22.04 1.29
C ARG A 592 -32.27 -22.75 0.84
N ASN A 593 -33.44 -22.19 1.15
CA ASN A 593 -34.72 -22.89 1.01
C ASN A 593 -35.35 -22.69 -0.36
N LYS A 594 -35.22 -21.50 -0.97
CA LYS A 594 -35.79 -21.22 -2.30
C LYS A 594 -34.80 -21.53 -3.43
N MET A 595 -33.51 -21.23 -3.25
CA MET A 595 -32.49 -21.46 -4.28
C MET A 595 -31.76 -22.80 -4.14
N GLY A 596 -31.97 -23.55 -3.05
CA GLY A 596 -31.38 -24.88 -2.83
C GLY A 596 -29.89 -24.86 -2.46
N LEU A 597 -29.31 -23.71 -2.17
CA LEU A 597 -27.88 -23.55 -1.88
C LEU A 597 -27.61 -23.83 -0.39
N ASN A 598 -27.70 -25.11 -0.02
CA ASN A 598 -27.56 -25.59 1.34
C ASN A 598 -26.11 -25.59 1.89
N ASN A 599 -25.15 -25.13 1.10
CA ASN A 599 -23.75 -24.97 1.51
C ASN A 599 -23.48 -23.66 2.29
N LEU A 600 -24.45 -22.75 2.36
CA LEU A 600 -24.37 -21.50 3.12
C LEU A 600 -24.59 -21.72 4.63
N ASN A 601 -23.57 -21.44 5.45
CA ASN A 601 -23.62 -21.52 6.92
C ASN A 601 -23.50 -20.11 7.53
N LEU A 602 -23.85 -19.99 8.80
CA LEU A 602 -23.88 -18.70 9.50
C LEU A 602 -22.85 -18.66 10.64
N MET A 603 -22.12 -17.54 10.73
CA MET A 603 -21.20 -17.22 11.80
C MET A 603 -21.62 -15.92 12.50
N ILE A 604 -21.63 -15.93 13.83
CA ILE A 604 -21.98 -14.77 14.65
C ILE A 604 -20.70 -14.09 15.18
N PRO A 605 -20.45 -12.81 14.83
CA PRO A 605 -19.33 -12.05 15.35
C PRO A 605 -19.61 -11.37 16.69
N PHE A 606 -18.54 -10.97 17.35
CA PHE A 606 -18.45 -10.11 18.53
C PHE A 606 -19.37 -10.54 19.68
N VAL A 607 -19.38 -11.85 19.96
CA VAL A 607 -20.19 -12.46 21.03
C VAL A 607 -19.49 -12.28 22.37
N ARG A 608 -19.97 -11.39 23.23
CA ARG A 608 -19.28 -11.06 24.49
C ARG A 608 -19.52 -12.09 25.59
N THR A 609 -20.72 -12.66 25.63
CA THR A 609 -21.14 -13.60 26.69
C THR A 609 -21.96 -14.77 26.15
N VAL A 610 -21.98 -15.89 26.88
CA VAL A 610 -22.80 -17.06 26.54
C VAL A 610 -24.29 -16.70 26.44
N LYS A 611 -24.77 -15.80 27.30
CA LYS A 611 -26.16 -15.30 27.27
C LYS A 611 -26.48 -14.53 25.99
N GLU A 612 -25.52 -13.80 25.42
CA GLU A 612 -25.70 -13.15 24.11
C GLU A 612 -25.86 -14.20 23.02
N LEU A 613 -25.00 -15.23 23.00
CA LEU A 613 -25.10 -16.33 22.04
C LEU A 613 -26.48 -17.02 22.12
N GLU A 614 -26.94 -17.36 23.32
CA GLU A 614 -28.25 -17.99 23.52
C GLU A 614 -29.41 -17.14 22.99
N LYS A 615 -29.35 -15.81 23.20
CA LYS A 615 -30.36 -14.87 22.67
C LYS A 615 -30.31 -14.79 21.15
N VAL A 616 -29.13 -14.68 20.55
CA VAL A 616 -28.97 -14.69 19.09
C VAL A 616 -29.50 -16.00 18.51
N LYS A 617 -29.21 -17.15 19.13
CA LYS A 617 -29.75 -18.45 18.71
C LYS A 617 -31.28 -18.51 18.72
N LYS A 618 -31.93 -17.86 19.70
CA LYS A 618 -33.40 -17.76 19.74
C LYS A 618 -33.92 -16.96 18.53
N LEU A 619 -33.27 -15.87 18.15
CA LEU A 619 -33.63 -15.09 16.95
C LEU A 619 -33.46 -15.92 15.67
N ILE A 620 -32.33 -16.62 15.53
CA ILE A 620 -32.08 -17.50 14.38
C ILE A 620 -33.13 -18.62 14.30
N SER A 621 -33.48 -19.24 15.43
CA SER A 621 -34.51 -20.28 15.48
C SER A 621 -35.91 -19.73 15.20
N ALA A 622 -36.21 -18.50 15.61
CA ALA A 622 -37.50 -17.83 15.31
C ALA A 622 -37.63 -17.50 13.82
N ALA A 623 -36.52 -17.33 13.11
CA ALA A 623 -36.48 -17.22 11.66
C ALA A 623 -36.50 -18.57 10.92
N ASP A 624 -36.76 -19.70 11.60
CA ASP A 624 -36.76 -21.06 11.04
C ASP A 624 -35.38 -21.57 10.54
N LEU A 625 -34.28 -20.95 10.96
CA LEU A 625 -32.92 -21.41 10.64
C LEU A 625 -32.36 -22.27 11.78
N LYS A 626 -32.90 -23.47 11.98
CA LYS A 626 -32.45 -24.36 13.07
C LYS A 626 -31.15 -25.08 12.71
N ARG A 627 -30.22 -25.13 13.68
CA ARG A 627 -29.00 -25.94 13.59
C ARG A 627 -29.36 -27.37 13.25
N SER A 628 -28.69 -27.93 12.25
CA SER A 628 -28.94 -29.30 11.78
C SER A 628 -27.65 -29.91 11.22
N THR A 629 -27.76 -31.10 10.63
CA THR A 629 -26.66 -31.69 9.87
C THR A 629 -26.29 -30.85 8.64
N HIS A 630 -27.21 -30.05 8.10
CA HIS A 630 -27.04 -29.27 6.86
C HIS A 630 -26.93 -27.75 7.08
N PHE A 631 -27.26 -27.24 8.26
CA PHE A 631 -27.09 -25.83 8.61
C PHE A 631 -26.24 -25.74 9.87
N LYS A 632 -25.03 -25.21 9.70
CA LYS A 632 -24.02 -25.07 10.75
C LYS A 632 -24.02 -23.64 11.27
N LEU A 633 -23.94 -23.53 12.59
CA LEU A 633 -23.81 -22.26 13.31
C LEU A 633 -22.41 -22.16 13.92
N PHE A 634 -21.66 -21.16 13.48
CA PHE A 634 -20.34 -20.85 13.99
C PHE A 634 -20.37 -19.60 14.88
N MET A 635 -19.37 -19.49 15.74
CA MET A 635 -19.08 -18.28 16.50
C MET A 635 -17.69 -17.76 16.15
N MET A 636 -17.55 -16.46 16.02
CA MET A 636 -16.23 -15.86 15.92
C MET A 636 -15.60 -15.77 17.32
N VAL A 637 -14.40 -16.31 17.47
CA VAL A 637 -13.61 -16.20 18.71
C VAL A 637 -12.64 -15.06 18.54
N GLU A 638 -13.01 -13.90 19.05
CA GLU A 638 -12.30 -12.65 18.79
C GLU A 638 -12.22 -11.71 19.99
N ILE A 639 -12.74 -12.14 21.15
CA ILE A 639 -12.72 -11.41 22.42
C ILE A 639 -12.10 -12.33 23.49
N PRO A 640 -11.30 -11.81 24.45
CA PRO A 640 -10.71 -12.62 25.52
C PRO A 640 -11.72 -13.47 26.31
N SER A 641 -12.97 -12.99 26.50
CA SER A 641 -14.03 -13.77 27.15
C SER A 641 -14.38 -15.05 26.38
N ASN A 642 -14.31 -15.04 25.04
CA ASN A 642 -14.51 -16.24 24.22
C ASN A 642 -13.44 -17.28 24.50
N VAL A 643 -12.18 -16.85 24.67
CA VAL A 643 -11.04 -17.75 24.97
C VAL A 643 -11.17 -18.34 26.36
N ILE A 644 -11.51 -17.50 27.34
CA ILE A 644 -11.60 -17.91 28.75
C ILE A 644 -12.75 -18.91 28.95
N LEU A 645 -13.91 -18.63 28.36
CA LEU A 645 -15.15 -19.40 28.52
C LEU A 645 -15.47 -20.29 27.31
N ILE A 646 -14.44 -20.71 26.57
CA ILE A 646 -14.63 -21.42 25.29
C ILE A 646 -15.49 -22.68 25.47
N ASP A 647 -15.27 -23.47 26.51
CA ASP A 647 -16.05 -24.68 26.79
C ASP A 647 -17.55 -24.36 26.97
N ASP A 648 -17.88 -23.30 27.73
CA ASP A 648 -19.27 -22.88 27.95
C ASP A 648 -19.95 -22.41 26.65
N PHE A 649 -19.21 -21.70 25.78
CA PHE A 649 -19.72 -21.30 24.47
C PHE A 649 -19.96 -22.51 23.56
N ILE A 650 -19.12 -23.54 23.64
CA ILE A 650 -19.30 -24.80 22.91
C ILE A 650 -20.54 -25.53 23.41
N GLU A 651 -20.70 -25.68 24.72
CA GLU A 651 -21.84 -26.32 25.37
C GLU A 651 -23.15 -25.58 25.09
N ALA A 652 -23.12 -24.25 24.96
CA ALA A 652 -24.25 -23.45 24.53
C ALA A 652 -24.74 -23.80 23.13
N GLY A 653 -23.97 -24.57 22.35
CA GLY A 653 -24.43 -25.31 21.18
C GLY A 653 -24.13 -24.61 19.85
N ILE A 654 -22.85 -24.59 19.47
CA ILE A 654 -22.31 -24.21 18.16
C ILE A 654 -21.72 -25.45 17.45
N ASP A 655 -21.53 -25.39 16.13
CA ASP A 655 -20.88 -26.46 15.35
C ASP A 655 -19.39 -26.23 15.16
N GLY A 656 -18.94 -24.99 15.36
CA GLY A 656 -17.55 -24.63 15.24
C GLY A 656 -17.28 -23.17 15.60
N VAL A 657 -16.00 -22.83 15.58
CA VAL A 657 -15.50 -21.46 15.79
C VAL A 657 -14.61 -21.02 14.65
N SER A 658 -14.58 -19.73 14.38
CA SER A 658 -13.53 -19.10 13.57
C SER A 658 -12.82 -18.05 14.41
N ILE A 659 -11.53 -18.20 14.61
CA ILE A 659 -10.74 -17.26 15.39
C ILE A 659 -10.50 -16.02 14.53
N GLY A 660 -10.97 -14.86 15.01
CA GLY A 660 -10.66 -13.55 14.42
C GLY A 660 -9.36 -13.02 15.02
N SER A 661 -8.21 -13.38 14.44
CA SER A 661 -6.89 -13.09 15.03
C SER A 661 -6.64 -11.59 15.24
N ASN A 662 -7.19 -10.75 14.36
CA ASN A 662 -7.03 -9.30 14.43
C ASN A 662 -7.63 -8.70 15.71
N ASP A 663 -8.94 -8.85 15.89
CA ASP A 663 -9.64 -8.32 17.06
C ASP A 663 -9.19 -9.01 18.35
N LEU A 664 -8.89 -10.31 18.28
CA LEU A 664 -8.37 -11.05 19.44
C LEU A 664 -7.02 -10.49 19.91
N THR A 665 -6.10 -10.22 18.97
CA THR A 665 -4.78 -9.64 19.27
C THR A 665 -4.93 -8.25 19.86
N MET A 666 -5.74 -7.40 19.22
CA MET A 666 -6.02 -6.04 19.72
C MET A 666 -6.55 -6.06 21.16
N LEU A 667 -7.49 -6.96 21.47
CA LEU A 667 -8.12 -7.02 22.79
C LEU A 667 -7.28 -7.72 23.86
N ILE A 668 -6.49 -8.72 23.50
CA ILE A 668 -5.57 -9.37 24.45
C ILE A 668 -4.44 -8.42 24.85
N LEU A 669 -3.90 -7.67 23.88
CA LEU A 669 -2.78 -6.77 24.11
C LEU A 669 -3.21 -5.36 24.54
N GLY A 670 -4.51 -5.03 24.42
CA GLY A 670 -5.03 -3.71 24.76
C GLY A 670 -4.58 -2.62 23.79
N ILE A 671 -4.45 -2.96 22.50
CA ILE A 671 -3.95 -2.08 21.45
C ILE A 671 -5.02 -1.88 20.37
N ASP A 672 -4.98 -0.72 19.72
CA ASP A 672 -5.71 -0.48 18.47
C ASP A 672 -4.68 -0.41 17.35
N ARG A 673 -4.73 -1.35 16.41
CA ARG A 673 -3.76 -1.38 15.29
C ARG A 673 -3.90 -0.19 14.35
N ASP A 674 -5.05 0.49 14.37
CA ASP A 674 -5.28 1.71 13.60
C ASP A 674 -4.70 2.94 14.35
N ASN A 675 -4.28 2.78 15.61
CA ASN A 675 -3.56 3.78 16.38
C ASN A 675 -2.05 3.59 16.22
N GLN A 676 -1.45 4.46 15.40
CA GLN A 676 -0.02 4.45 15.05
C GLN A 676 0.92 4.45 16.26
N THR A 677 0.49 4.97 17.42
CA THR A 677 1.34 5.02 18.63
C THR A 677 1.62 3.65 19.22
N VAL A 678 0.70 2.69 19.04
CA VAL A 678 0.76 1.34 19.64
C VAL A 678 0.72 0.23 18.60
N ALA A 679 0.53 0.56 17.33
CA ALA A 679 0.41 -0.40 16.24
C ALA A 679 1.66 -1.26 16.02
N GLU A 680 2.86 -0.77 16.38
CA GLU A 680 4.10 -1.55 16.28
C GLU A 680 4.13 -2.76 17.23
N GLU A 681 3.35 -2.73 18.31
CA GLU A 681 3.20 -3.83 19.27
C GLU A 681 2.18 -4.90 18.80
N PHE A 682 1.51 -4.66 17.65
CA PHE A 682 0.59 -5.64 17.07
C PHE A 682 1.36 -6.81 16.45
N ASP A 683 1.34 -7.95 17.11
CA ASP A 683 1.86 -9.22 16.58
C ASP A 683 0.94 -10.37 16.99
N GLU A 684 0.33 -11.04 16.01
CA GLU A 684 -0.53 -12.20 16.26
C GLU A 684 0.24 -13.43 16.77
N ARG A 685 1.58 -13.39 16.77
CA ARG A 685 2.48 -14.41 17.34
C ARG A 685 2.92 -14.08 18.76
N ASN A 686 2.45 -12.97 19.34
CA ASN A 686 2.70 -12.64 20.74
C ASN A 686 2.33 -13.82 21.65
N GLU A 687 3.11 -14.06 22.70
CA GLU A 687 2.94 -15.21 23.60
C GLU A 687 1.52 -15.31 24.19
N ALA A 688 0.91 -14.19 24.56
CA ALA A 688 -0.45 -14.16 25.10
C ALA A 688 -1.50 -14.54 24.03
N VAL A 689 -1.27 -14.13 22.78
CA VAL A 689 -2.14 -14.49 21.65
C VAL A 689 -1.96 -15.96 21.30
N MET A 690 -0.72 -16.45 21.22
CA MET A 690 -0.42 -17.86 20.95
C MET A 690 -1.04 -18.79 21.99
N TRP A 691 -0.98 -18.42 23.28
CA TRP A 691 -1.69 -19.14 24.34
C TRP A 691 -3.21 -19.19 24.10
N ALA A 692 -3.81 -18.06 23.70
CA ALA A 692 -5.23 -18.00 23.42
C ALA A 692 -5.64 -18.87 22.22
N LEU A 693 -4.85 -18.83 21.13
CA LEU A 693 -5.05 -19.69 19.96
C LEU A 693 -4.98 -21.17 20.34
N GLU A 694 -3.93 -21.57 21.05
CA GLU A 694 -3.74 -22.95 21.50
C GLU A 694 -4.90 -23.42 22.37
N LYS A 695 -5.29 -22.62 23.37
CA LYS A 695 -6.40 -22.93 24.28
C LYS A 695 -7.69 -23.19 23.52
N VAL A 696 -8.06 -22.30 22.59
CA VAL A 696 -9.30 -22.42 21.81
C VAL A 696 -9.27 -23.65 20.91
N ILE A 697 -8.17 -23.88 20.19
CA ILE A 697 -8.04 -25.00 19.25
C ILE A 697 -8.10 -26.34 19.99
N ARG A 698 -7.40 -26.46 21.12
CA ARG A 698 -7.41 -27.69 21.93
C ARG A 698 -8.78 -27.95 22.56
N ALA A 699 -9.48 -26.91 23.03
CA ALA A 699 -10.85 -27.05 23.54
C ALA A 699 -11.79 -27.54 22.44
N CYS A 700 -11.71 -26.95 21.24
CA CYS A 700 -12.52 -27.37 20.09
C CYS A 700 -12.25 -28.83 19.70
N LYS A 701 -10.97 -29.23 19.67
CA LYS A 701 -10.56 -30.61 19.40
C LYS A 701 -11.09 -31.59 20.46
N LYS A 702 -10.99 -31.24 21.74
CA LYS A 702 -11.53 -32.02 22.87
C LYS A 702 -13.04 -32.24 22.74
N HIS A 703 -13.78 -31.22 22.33
CA HIS A 703 -15.24 -31.27 22.17
C HIS A 703 -15.69 -31.74 20.78
N ASN A 704 -14.75 -32.12 19.90
CA ASN A 704 -15.00 -32.57 18.54
C ASN A 704 -15.85 -31.58 17.70
N ILE A 705 -15.58 -30.28 17.87
CA ILE A 705 -16.17 -29.21 17.06
C ILE A 705 -15.13 -28.59 16.13
N SER A 706 -15.58 -27.98 15.04
CA SER A 706 -14.68 -27.37 14.06
C SER A 706 -14.00 -26.12 14.63
N SER A 707 -12.69 -25.99 14.44
CA SER A 707 -11.93 -24.78 14.70
C SER A 707 -11.29 -24.29 13.42
N SER A 708 -11.51 -23.01 13.11
CA SER A 708 -10.86 -22.31 12.01
C SER A 708 -10.17 -21.06 12.54
N ILE A 709 -9.22 -20.52 11.78
CA ILE A 709 -8.70 -19.17 11.96
C ILE A 709 -8.92 -18.39 10.67
N CYS A 710 -9.23 -17.10 10.80
CA CYS A 710 -9.40 -16.19 9.68
C CYS A 710 -8.69 -14.87 9.96
N GLY A 711 -8.34 -14.16 8.89
CA GLY A 711 -7.42 -13.01 8.96
C GLY A 711 -6.23 -13.22 8.04
N GLN A 712 -5.26 -12.30 8.11
CA GLN A 712 -4.05 -12.39 7.30
C GLN A 712 -2.97 -13.26 7.95
N ALA A 713 -3.00 -13.45 9.28
CA ALA A 713 -1.99 -14.22 10.00
C ALA A 713 -1.64 -15.60 9.38
N PRO A 714 -2.61 -16.44 8.96
CA PRO A 714 -2.30 -17.73 8.35
C PRO A 714 -1.71 -17.61 6.94
N SER A 715 -2.00 -16.51 6.21
CA SER A 715 -1.35 -16.19 4.93
C SER A 715 0.08 -15.67 5.13
N THR A 716 0.31 -14.92 6.21
CA THR A 716 1.55 -14.15 6.44
C THR A 716 2.63 -14.94 7.18
N TYR A 717 2.24 -15.79 8.13
CA TYR A 717 3.16 -16.46 9.07
C TYR A 717 3.10 -18.00 8.92
N PRO A 718 3.93 -18.61 8.05
CA PRO A 718 3.97 -20.07 7.90
C PRO A 718 4.28 -20.82 9.21
N GLU A 719 5.09 -20.23 10.08
CA GLU A 719 5.43 -20.78 11.40
C GLU A 719 4.21 -20.86 12.34
N LEU A 720 3.26 -19.93 12.20
CA LEU A 720 1.99 -19.99 12.91
C LEU A 720 1.16 -21.16 12.40
N VAL A 721 1.07 -21.34 11.08
CA VAL A 721 0.31 -22.45 10.47
C VAL A 721 0.81 -23.82 10.97
N GLU A 722 2.12 -24.00 11.13
CA GLU A 722 2.68 -25.22 11.73
C GLU A 722 2.13 -25.47 13.14
N LYS A 723 2.16 -24.47 14.02
CA LYS A 723 1.57 -24.58 15.36
C LYS A 723 0.07 -24.86 15.35
N LEU A 724 -0.68 -24.20 14.48
CA LEU A 724 -2.12 -24.40 14.37
C LEU A 724 -2.46 -25.85 13.97
N VAL A 725 -1.72 -26.42 13.03
CA VAL A 725 -1.86 -27.83 12.62
C VAL A 725 -1.48 -28.76 13.78
N ASP A 726 -0.38 -28.51 14.49
CA ASP A 726 0.05 -29.30 15.65
C ASP A 726 -1.02 -29.33 16.77
N TRP A 727 -1.66 -28.18 17.02
CA TRP A 727 -2.74 -28.08 18.00
C TRP A 727 -4.03 -28.76 17.53
N GLY A 728 -4.14 -29.05 16.24
CA GLY A 728 -5.25 -29.75 15.61
C GLY A 728 -6.38 -28.84 15.15
N ILE A 729 -6.03 -27.70 14.55
CA ILE A 729 -7.01 -26.85 13.86
C ILE A 729 -7.67 -27.62 12.72
N THR A 730 -8.97 -27.41 12.48
CA THR A 730 -9.69 -28.12 11.41
C THR A 730 -9.57 -27.44 10.04
N SER A 731 -9.40 -26.12 10.03
CA SER A 731 -9.22 -25.35 8.80
C SER A 731 -8.47 -24.04 9.02
N VAL A 732 -7.88 -23.51 7.96
CA VAL A 732 -7.37 -22.14 7.92
C VAL A 732 -8.04 -21.40 6.77
N SER A 733 -8.41 -20.13 6.97
CA SER A 733 -9.04 -19.30 5.96
C SER A 733 -8.09 -18.17 5.54
N VAL A 734 -7.60 -18.25 4.30
CA VAL A 734 -6.51 -17.41 3.78
C VAL A 734 -6.97 -16.46 2.68
N SER A 735 -6.12 -15.51 2.30
CA SER A 735 -6.34 -14.69 1.11
C SER A 735 -6.26 -15.53 -0.17
N PRO A 736 -6.96 -15.14 -1.27
CA PRO A 736 -7.01 -15.93 -2.50
C PRO A 736 -5.64 -16.27 -3.12
N ASP A 737 -4.65 -15.41 -2.94
CA ASP A 737 -3.29 -15.58 -3.42
C ASP A 737 -2.47 -16.59 -2.60
N ALA A 738 -2.87 -16.88 -1.36
CA ALA A 738 -2.15 -17.76 -0.44
C ALA A 738 -2.68 -19.20 -0.41
N ILE A 739 -3.73 -19.54 -1.17
CA ILE A 739 -4.41 -20.86 -1.14
C ILE A 739 -3.42 -22.01 -1.39
N ASP A 740 -2.73 -22.00 -2.54
CA ASP A 740 -1.85 -23.10 -2.92
C ASP A 740 -0.60 -23.18 -2.02
N THR A 741 -0.03 -22.04 -1.65
CA THR A 741 1.14 -21.97 -0.76
C THR A 741 0.81 -22.53 0.62
N THR A 742 -0.33 -22.12 1.19
CA THR A 742 -0.78 -22.59 2.50
C THR A 742 -1.08 -24.08 2.48
N ARG A 743 -1.77 -24.58 1.44
CA ARG A 743 -2.04 -26.02 1.30
C ARG A 743 -0.76 -26.84 1.19
N ASN A 744 0.22 -26.36 0.42
CA ASN A 744 1.51 -27.02 0.30
C ASN A 744 2.27 -27.07 1.63
N ASN A 745 2.21 -25.99 2.42
CA ASN A 745 2.82 -25.95 3.74
C ASN A 745 2.15 -26.93 4.68
N ILE A 746 0.81 -26.91 4.77
CA ILE A 746 0.02 -27.85 5.56
C ILE A 746 0.35 -29.28 5.16
N TYR A 747 0.36 -29.61 3.87
CA TYR A 747 0.69 -30.95 3.39
C TYR A 747 2.08 -31.42 3.86
N LYS A 748 3.08 -30.52 3.83
CA LYS A 748 4.42 -30.84 4.32
C LYS A 748 4.44 -31.06 5.83
N ILE A 749 3.71 -30.25 6.59
CA ILE A 749 3.59 -30.38 8.05
C ILE A 749 2.91 -31.70 8.39
N GLU A 750 1.76 -31.97 7.80
CA GLU A 750 0.99 -33.20 8.02
C GLU A 750 1.73 -34.47 7.60
N LYS A 751 2.70 -34.38 6.68
CA LYS A 751 3.55 -35.51 6.31
C LYS A 751 4.67 -35.80 7.33
N LYS A 752 5.02 -34.83 8.18
CA LYS A 752 5.99 -35.04 9.27
C LYS A 752 5.38 -35.77 10.47
N HIS A 753 4.06 -35.70 10.61
CA HIS A 753 3.27 -36.37 11.66
C HIS A 753 2.60 -37.64 11.11
#